data_AF-A0AAD4CR07-F1
#
_entry.id   AF-A0AAD4CR07-F1
#
_cell.length_a   1.000
_cell.length_b   1.000
_cell.length_c   1.000
_cell.angle_alpha   90.00
_cell.angle_beta   90.00
_cell.angle_gamma   90.00
#
_symmetry.space_group_name_H-M   'P 1'
#
loop_
_entity.id
_entity.type
_entity.pdbx_description
1 polymer ?
#
loop_
_entity_poly.entity_id
_entity_poly.type
_entity_poly.pdbx_seq_one_letter_code
_entity_poly.pdbx_strand_id
1 'polypeptide(L)'
;MRQQAAGQRSRRQTAPPRPPLELQAKGILAAEAVPEGPESITDIHNELEFTQWYHDLEDSLLETSYDEYQACLQELQMSKSHLDALLSDSSSTLDVLTSLSQDFKAVEAQTSNFQKQCEGLLSAQKRDSELATDVQENLQYYDFLDPASRRLNAPGAGNTVRGQEFSDMLRRLDECLDYMETHPEQKEASVYRSRYRLLLTRALTLIRGHFVSSLRDVYVSVSKKIADKQLNDTTMSALLYAKFRVGAPELKQIGVEIQKRAVPPLDPEQGSEAEYQSLLNELHANYAAIRGKLIIPLVRKNLNDIAQAPSTSKDLVSFARGSISYVRGICLDEFDLWGELFHGYGGLYEFLETICEPLYDHLRPRILHEDKIVRLCQLCSLLQTRYLFDQDEEAETADANQLDFHSLIQPALEDVQTRLVFRAQAFLRDEIERYKPRPEDLDYPPRNKQASISVTEGQISGKKVTPADVLVNISKPTKQSEDGVDTSEQDLKWDFESQTSLIGWYPTLRKAIWLLSRIYRLVNSTVFDDLAHQIVHQTTLSLHYASTLISNKSASTDGQLFLMSHLLILKQQIVAFDIEYVAPEVSFDFSGVTSTFWELRERGRLFNPRNLMRLVGHGLLPRVVENMLDAKVELDGRLRTVINDFINGFATKMTASLPVKFVDTRNLQRGELIYPTCRNIEKEVPALRTILNDYLDDARMKETLIGAVQDRVIQMYEDFFGKYTSSEKNKGKPVSKKGKGREDAVWDVDTFADWCEGIFRVGISEQVDDDDEFASRSVSRTGSL
;
A
#
# COMPACT_ATOMS: atom_id res chain seq x y z
N MET A 1 -13.75 20.87 54.34
CA MET A 1 -14.83 20.46 55.27
C MET A 1 -14.38 19.24 56.06
N ARG A 2 -14.03 19.40 57.34
CA ARG A 2 -14.05 18.33 58.35
C ARG A 2 -14.01 18.99 59.74
N GLN A 3 -14.95 18.58 60.58
CA GLN A 3 -15.37 19.21 61.82
C GLN A 3 -14.35 19.06 62.95
N GLN A 4 -14.19 20.13 63.72
CA GLN A 4 -13.45 20.18 64.99
C GLN A 4 -14.29 19.52 66.10
N ALA A 5 -13.69 18.58 66.82
CA ALA A 5 -14.22 18.05 68.08
C ALA A 5 -13.47 18.70 69.24
N ALA A 6 -14.14 19.59 69.96
CA ALA A 6 -13.63 20.23 71.17
C ALA A 6 -13.78 19.28 72.37
N GLY A 7 -12.67 18.97 73.03
CA GLY A 7 -12.63 18.17 74.26
C GLY A 7 -13.12 18.95 75.49
N GLN A 8 -14.09 18.38 76.19
CA GLN A 8 -14.59 18.82 77.50
C GLN A 8 -13.47 18.84 78.56
N ARG A 9 -13.22 20.02 79.15
CA ARG A 9 -12.46 20.15 80.41
C ARG A 9 -13.40 19.94 81.60
N SER A 10 -13.02 19.03 82.48
CA SER A 10 -13.69 18.69 83.73
C SER A 10 -13.54 19.80 84.77
N ARG A 11 -14.69 20.28 85.25
CA ARG A 11 -14.87 21.32 86.28
C ARG A 11 -14.50 20.76 87.67
N ARG A 12 -13.41 21.23 88.26
CA ARG A 12 -13.08 20.94 89.68
C ARG A 12 -14.03 21.69 90.60
N GLN A 13 -14.59 20.94 91.55
CA GLN A 13 -15.49 21.41 92.61
C GLN A 13 -14.74 22.30 93.62
N THR A 14 -15.29 23.47 93.91
CA THR A 14 -14.89 24.34 95.02
C THR A 14 -15.67 23.96 96.28
N ALA A 15 -14.99 23.63 97.37
CA ALA A 15 -15.58 23.45 98.69
C ALA A 15 -15.90 24.83 99.34
N PRO A 16 -16.94 24.95 100.19
CA PRO A 16 -17.36 26.24 100.74
C PRO A 16 -16.64 26.55 102.07
N PRO A 17 -16.36 27.82 102.41
CA PRO A 17 -16.04 28.21 103.78
C PRO A 17 -17.30 28.53 104.59
N ARG A 18 -17.28 28.09 105.86
CA ARG A 18 -18.30 28.22 106.93
C ARG A 18 -18.67 29.67 107.28
N PRO A 19 -19.84 29.91 107.91
CA PRO A 19 -20.21 31.22 108.44
C PRO A 19 -19.42 31.60 109.72
N PRO A 20 -19.41 32.89 110.12
CA PRO A 20 -18.61 33.39 111.23
C PRO A 20 -19.23 33.04 112.60
N LEU A 21 -18.34 32.85 113.59
CA LEU A 21 -18.64 32.66 115.00
C LEU A 21 -19.17 33.95 115.64
N GLU A 22 -20.35 33.89 116.26
CA GLU A 22 -20.79 34.86 117.26
C GLU A 22 -20.05 34.61 118.57
N LEU A 23 -19.21 35.57 118.96
CA LEU A 23 -18.75 35.76 120.33
C LEU A 23 -19.82 36.55 121.09
N GLN A 24 -20.36 35.98 122.17
CA GLN A 24 -20.95 36.78 123.23
C GLN A 24 -20.21 36.54 124.54
N ALA A 25 -19.97 37.67 125.20
CA ALA A 25 -18.98 37.91 126.21
C ALA A 25 -19.32 37.33 127.58
N LYS A 26 -18.24 37.10 128.34
CA LYS A 26 -18.20 36.91 129.79
C LYS A 26 -19.08 37.91 130.53
N GLY A 27 -19.91 37.41 131.43
CA GLY A 27 -20.27 38.10 132.67
C GLY A 27 -19.46 37.49 133.80
N ILE A 28 -18.31 38.10 134.11
CA ILE A 28 -17.66 38.00 135.42
C ILE A 28 -18.36 39.06 136.28
N LEU A 29 -18.75 38.69 137.50
CA LEU A 29 -18.85 39.48 138.74
C LEU A 29 -19.68 38.59 139.69
N ALA A 30 -19.29 38.29 140.92
CA ALA A 30 -18.34 38.94 141.78
C ALA A 30 -17.70 37.89 142.70
N ALA A 31 -16.41 38.04 142.90
CA ALA A 31 -15.77 37.57 144.11
C ALA A 31 -16.33 38.39 145.28
N GLU A 32 -16.85 37.70 146.29
CA GLU A 32 -16.91 38.27 147.63
C GLU A 32 -15.92 37.49 148.49
N ALA A 33 -14.90 38.24 148.92
CA ALA A 33 -14.14 38.08 150.15
C ALA A 33 -13.42 36.75 150.38
N VAL A 34 -12.16 36.76 149.95
CA VAL A 34 -11.04 36.07 150.62
C VAL A 34 -10.74 36.85 151.94
N PRO A 35 -9.92 36.31 152.84
CA PRO A 35 -10.23 35.66 154.11
C PRO A 35 -9.99 36.61 155.31
N GLU A 36 -10.08 36.06 156.51
CA GLU A 36 -9.65 36.66 157.79
C GLU A 36 -10.63 37.59 158.52
N GLY A 37 -11.48 36.95 159.34
CA GLY A 37 -11.31 37.15 160.77
C GLY A 37 -10.36 36.07 161.27
N PRO A 38 -9.08 36.38 161.56
CA PRO A 38 -8.16 35.44 162.18
C PRO A 38 -8.61 35.26 163.62
N GLU A 39 -8.90 34.00 163.95
CA GLU A 39 -9.28 33.45 165.25
C GLU A 39 -10.35 34.20 166.06
N SER A 40 -11.37 33.48 166.54
CA SER A 40 -11.77 33.74 167.92
C SER A 40 -10.49 33.63 168.74
N ILE A 41 -9.92 34.80 169.07
CA ILE A 41 -8.87 35.29 169.97
C ILE A 41 -8.39 34.35 171.12
N THR A 42 -8.55 33.03 171.02
CA THR A 42 -8.33 32.09 172.11
C THR A 42 -6.97 31.40 172.07
N ASP A 43 -6.18 31.46 170.99
CA ASP A 43 -4.87 30.79 170.95
C ASP A 43 -3.69 31.57 170.31
N ILE A 44 -3.81 32.88 170.00
CA ILE A 44 -2.64 33.72 169.61
C ILE A 44 -1.92 34.23 170.87
N HIS A 45 -0.65 33.88 170.99
CA HIS A 45 0.14 34.17 172.18
C HIS A 45 1.31 35.17 171.95
N ASN A 46 1.47 35.80 170.77
CA ASN A 46 2.58 36.76 170.52
C ASN A 46 2.38 37.87 169.46
N GLU A 47 3.12 38.99 169.59
CA GLU A 47 3.00 40.26 168.84
C GLU A 47 3.41 40.19 167.34
N LEU A 48 4.21 39.19 166.97
CA LEU A 48 4.68 38.97 165.58
C LEU A 48 3.54 38.59 164.62
N GLU A 49 2.48 37.95 165.13
CA GLU A 49 1.38 37.46 164.30
C GLU A 49 0.45 38.61 163.82
N PHE A 50 0.44 39.77 164.49
CA PHE A 50 -0.43 40.90 164.12
C PHE A 50 0.13 41.75 162.96
N THR A 51 1.44 41.96 162.89
CA THR A 51 2.08 42.78 161.84
C THR A 51 2.05 42.13 160.45
N GLN A 52 1.96 40.80 160.39
CA GLN A 52 1.85 40.09 159.12
C GLN A 52 0.49 40.38 158.46
N TRP A 53 -0.59 40.32 159.24
CA TRP A 53 -1.94 40.53 158.74
C TRP A 53 -2.16 41.91 158.07
N TYR A 54 -1.63 42.98 158.65
CA TYR A 54 -1.85 44.34 158.12
C TYR A 54 -1.16 44.57 156.76
N HIS A 55 0.03 44.00 156.56
CA HIS A 55 0.77 44.14 155.30
C HIS A 55 0.05 43.45 154.12
N ASP A 56 -0.57 42.30 154.38
CA ASP A 56 -1.28 41.54 153.34
C ASP A 56 -2.47 42.32 152.76
N LEU A 57 -3.10 43.20 153.55
CA LEU A 57 -4.24 44.01 153.11
C LEU A 57 -3.83 45.19 152.21
N GLU A 58 -2.69 45.83 152.46
CA GLU A 58 -2.20 46.97 151.67
C GLU A 58 -1.74 46.53 150.27
N ASP A 59 -1.06 45.39 150.19
CA ASP A 59 -0.59 44.82 148.92
C ASP A 59 -1.75 44.48 147.96
N SER A 60 -2.90 44.04 148.50
CA SER A 60 -4.08 43.68 147.70
C SER A 60 -4.72 44.87 146.94
N LEU A 61 -4.78 46.05 147.55
CA LEU A 61 -5.39 47.23 146.91
C LEU A 61 -4.52 47.81 145.78
N LEU A 62 -3.20 47.72 145.92
CA LEU A 62 -2.24 48.21 144.94
C LEU A 62 -2.26 47.35 143.67
N GLU A 63 -2.40 46.04 143.83
CA GLU A 63 -2.48 45.05 142.74
C GLU A 63 -3.67 45.33 141.79
N THR A 64 -4.85 45.68 142.34
CA THR A 64 -6.07 45.89 141.55
C THR A 64 -5.99 47.10 140.58
N SER A 65 -5.25 48.15 140.91
CA SER A 65 -5.14 49.36 140.05
C SER A 65 -4.17 49.19 138.86
N TYR A 66 -3.19 48.29 139.00
CA TYR A 66 -2.24 47.97 137.93
C TYR A 66 -2.87 47.13 136.81
N ASP A 67 -3.93 46.39 137.10
CA ASP A 67 -4.57 45.46 136.17
C ASP A 67 -5.22 46.17 134.96
N GLU A 68 -5.88 47.32 135.16
CA GLU A 68 -6.61 48.01 134.08
C GLU A 68 -5.67 48.64 133.03
N TYR A 69 -4.58 49.29 133.47
CA TYR A 69 -3.57 49.84 132.57
C TYR A 69 -2.78 48.74 131.84
N GLN A 70 -2.54 47.61 132.50
CA GLN A 70 -1.94 46.44 131.85
C GLN A 70 -2.85 45.89 130.75
N ALA A 71 -4.17 45.88 130.93
CA ALA A 71 -5.11 45.39 129.92
C ALA A 71 -5.10 46.25 128.63
N CYS A 72 -5.10 47.58 128.75
CA CYS A 72 -5.05 48.46 127.57
C CYS A 72 -3.71 48.37 126.83
N LEU A 73 -2.60 48.25 127.57
CA LEU A 73 -1.27 48.09 127.01
C LEU A 73 -1.13 46.74 126.28
N GLN A 74 -1.74 45.69 126.83
CA GLN A 74 -1.85 44.39 126.16
C GLN A 74 -2.66 44.50 124.86
N GLU A 75 -3.80 45.20 124.83
CA GLU A 75 -4.61 45.34 123.61
C GLU A 75 -3.87 46.07 122.49
N LEU A 76 -3.16 47.16 122.80
CA LEU A 76 -2.34 47.88 121.83
C LEU A 76 -1.16 47.05 121.33
N GLN A 77 -0.48 46.31 122.22
CA GLN A 77 0.59 45.39 121.82
C GLN A 77 0.07 44.25 120.94
N MET A 78 -1.15 43.75 121.21
CA MET A 78 -1.82 42.75 120.38
C MET A 78 -2.19 43.31 119.00
N SER A 79 -2.66 44.56 118.92
CA SER A 79 -2.97 45.18 117.62
C SER A 79 -1.71 45.45 116.78
N LYS A 80 -0.62 45.88 117.41
CA LYS A 80 0.67 46.10 116.74
C LYS A 80 1.25 44.79 116.23
N SER A 81 1.29 43.75 117.07
CA SER A 81 1.77 42.44 116.65
C SER A 81 0.93 41.85 115.52
N HIS A 82 -0.38 42.12 115.51
CA HIS A 82 -1.26 41.73 114.41
C HIS A 82 -0.95 42.46 113.09
N LEU A 83 -0.69 43.77 113.13
CA LEU A 83 -0.30 44.54 111.93
C LEU A 83 1.09 44.16 111.43
N ASP A 84 2.05 43.94 112.33
CA ASP A 84 3.39 43.46 111.98
C ASP A 84 3.33 42.05 111.36
N ALA A 85 2.45 41.18 111.87
CA ALA A 85 2.17 39.87 111.27
C ALA A 85 1.57 40.00 109.86
N LEU A 86 0.58 40.89 109.67
CA LEU A 86 -0.02 41.14 108.35
C LEU A 86 0.98 41.71 107.34
N LEU A 87 1.86 42.61 107.76
CA LEU A 87 2.91 43.17 106.91
C LEU A 87 3.94 42.10 106.53
N SER A 88 4.37 41.29 107.50
CA SER A 88 5.25 40.15 107.28
C SER A 88 4.63 39.13 106.30
N ASP A 89 3.36 38.81 106.48
CA ASP A 89 2.61 37.92 105.59
C ASP A 89 2.46 38.52 104.19
N SER A 90 2.21 39.83 104.08
CA SER A 90 2.14 40.52 102.78
C SER A 90 3.49 40.57 102.07
N SER A 91 4.60 40.78 102.79
CA SER A 91 5.93 40.71 102.18
C SER A 91 6.29 39.28 101.78
N SER A 92 5.97 38.31 102.62
CA SER A 92 6.20 36.89 102.32
C SER A 92 5.41 36.44 101.10
N THR A 93 4.15 36.85 100.97
CA THR A 93 3.34 36.55 99.78
C THR A 93 3.85 37.23 98.52
N LEU A 94 4.40 38.46 98.62
CA LEU A 94 5.03 39.14 97.50
C LEU A 94 6.32 38.42 97.06
N ASP A 95 7.15 37.98 98.01
CA ASP A 95 8.36 37.20 97.73
C ASP A 95 8.01 35.88 97.05
N VAL A 96 6.98 35.17 97.53
CA VAL A 96 6.45 33.95 96.91
C VAL A 96 5.94 34.23 95.49
N LEU A 97 5.22 35.33 95.27
CA LEU A 97 4.75 35.71 93.92
C LEU A 97 5.91 36.04 92.98
N THR A 98 6.96 36.67 93.50
CA THR A 98 8.16 37.03 92.74
C THR A 98 8.96 35.79 92.36
N SER A 99 9.15 34.85 93.29
CA SER A 99 9.72 33.52 93.02
C SER A 99 8.89 32.79 91.96
N LEU A 100 7.57 32.75 92.14
CA LEU A 100 6.67 32.08 91.21
C LEU A 100 6.76 32.68 89.80
N SER A 101 6.87 34.01 89.66
CA SER A 101 7.07 34.66 88.37
C SER A 101 8.42 34.31 87.73
N GLN A 102 9.49 34.21 88.52
CA GLN A 102 10.81 33.80 88.03
C GLN A 102 10.79 32.33 87.59
N ASP A 103 10.15 31.46 88.37
CA ASP A 103 9.96 30.05 88.06
C ASP A 103 9.15 29.89 86.77
N PHE A 104 8.06 30.64 86.59
CA PHE A 104 7.29 30.62 85.33
C PHE A 104 8.13 31.03 84.12
N LYS A 105 8.96 32.08 84.22
CA LYS A 105 9.85 32.50 83.13
C LYS A 105 10.91 31.44 82.83
N ALA A 106 11.45 30.80 83.86
CA ALA A 106 12.41 29.70 83.70
C ALA A 106 11.74 28.50 83.01
N VAL A 107 10.53 28.13 83.43
CA VAL A 107 9.73 27.06 82.81
C VAL A 107 9.36 27.40 81.38
N GLU A 108 8.99 28.64 81.06
CA GLU A 108 8.67 29.07 79.69
C GLU A 108 9.91 28.98 78.78
N ALA A 109 11.07 29.46 79.25
CA ALA A 109 12.33 29.35 78.51
C ALA A 109 12.75 27.89 78.29
N GLN A 110 12.64 27.05 79.32
CA GLN A 110 12.93 25.61 79.22
C GLN A 110 11.93 24.90 78.29
N THR A 111 10.64 25.22 78.37
CA THR A 111 9.59 24.64 77.52
C THR A 111 9.76 25.06 76.06
N SER A 112 10.13 26.33 75.79
CA SER A 112 10.41 26.80 74.43
C SER A 112 11.66 26.13 73.84
N ASN A 113 12.72 25.96 74.63
CA ASN A 113 13.92 25.26 74.19
C ASN A 113 13.62 23.77 73.93
N PHE A 114 12.89 23.12 74.84
CA PHE A 114 12.42 21.75 74.66
C PHE A 114 11.55 21.60 73.41
N GLN A 115 10.62 22.53 73.19
CA GLN A 115 9.77 22.54 71.98
C GLN A 115 10.63 22.65 70.71
N LYS A 116 11.60 23.57 70.64
CA LYS A 116 12.50 23.71 69.49
C LYS A 116 13.31 22.43 69.25
N GLN A 117 13.79 21.79 70.31
CA GLN A 117 14.51 20.51 70.19
C GLN A 117 13.59 19.39 69.70
N CYS A 118 12.36 19.30 70.21
CA CYS A 118 11.37 18.34 69.75
C CYS A 118 10.97 18.57 68.29
N GLU A 119 10.75 19.82 67.88
CA GLU A 119 10.47 20.17 66.47
C GLU A 119 11.65 19.81 65.56
N GLY A 120 12.89 20.08 66.01
CA GLY A 120 14.11 19.64 65.33
C GLY A 120 14.17 18.12 65.18
N LEU A 121 13.93 17.37 66.26
CA LEU A 121 13.91 15.91 66.23
C LEU A 121 12.79 15.34 65.36
N LEU A 122 11.59 15.93 65.41
CA LEU A 122 10.46 15.53 64.56
C LEU A 122 10.76 15.78 63.08
N SER A 123 11.40 16.90 62.75
CA SER A 123 11.81 17.19 61.37
C SER A 123 12.89 16.21 60.88
N ALA A 124 13.85 15.86 61.74
CA ALA A 124 14.87 14.87 61.43
C ALA A 124 14.27 13.47 61.26
N GLN A 125 13.39 13.06 62.17
CA GLN A 125 12.67 11.78 62.08
C GLN A 125 11.87 11.69 60.78
N LYS A 126 11.16 12.78 60.41
CA LYS A 126 10.40 12.82 59.17
C LYS A 126 11.32 12.66 57.95
N ARG A 127 12.40 13.44 57.89
CA ARG A 127 13.41 13.36 56.83
C ARG A 127 14.06 11.97 56.75
N ASP A 128 14.42 11.37 57.88
CA ASP A 128 15.01 10.02 57.90
C ASP A 128 13.99 8.95 57.50
N SER A 129 12.70 9.13 57.85
CA SER A 129 11.64 8.22 57.41
C SER A 129 11.34 8.32 55.91
N GLU A 130 11.37 9.53 55.35
CA GLU A 130 11.26 9.77 53.91
C GLU A 130 12.46 9.16 53.18
N LEU A 131 13.69 9.41 53.65
CA LEU A 131 14.88 8.80 53.07
C LEU A 131 14.85 7.27 53.14
N ALA A 132 14.38 6.69 54.24
CA ALA A 132 14.25 5.24 54.37
C ALA A 132 13.20 4.65 53.39
N THR A 133 12.12 5.39 53.11
CA THR A 133 11.13 4.98 52.12
C THR A 133 11.68 5.10 50.70
N ASP A 134 12.37 6.19 50.37
CA ASP A 134 13.03 6.37 49.07
C ASP A 134 14.09 5.28 48.80
N VAL A 135 14.90 4.93 49.80
CA VAL A 135 15.88 3.84 49.70
C VAL A 135 15.18 2.52 49.45
N GLN A 136 14.08 2.23 50.16
CA GLN A 136 13.33 1.00 49.99
C GLN A 136 12.69 0.89 48.59
N GLU A 137 12.15 2.00 48.07
CA GLU A 137 11.57 2.09 46.73
C GLU A 137 12.62 1.90 45.64
N ASN A 138 13.84 2.42 45.82
CA ASN A 138 14.92 2.21 44.87
C ASN A 138 15.50 0.79 44.93
N LEU A 139 15.60 0.21 46.14
CA LEU A 139 16.17 -1.13 46.37
C LEU A 139 15.31 -2.25 45.74
N GLN A 140 13.99 -2.06 45.63
CA GLN A 140 13.08 -3.11 45.12
C GLN A 140 13.47 -3.62 43.72
N TYR A 141 14.00 -2.74 42.86
CA TYR A 141 14.44 -3.07 41.51
C TYR A 141 15.78 -3.80 41.48
N TYR A 142 16.57 -3.74 42.55
CA TYR A 142 17.84 -4.47 42.68
C TYR A 142 17.62 -5.86 43.32
N ASP A 143 16.76 -5.93 44.34
CA ASP A 143 16.44 -7.18 45.04
C ASP A 143 15.76 -8.22 44.15
N PHE A 144 15.07 -7.78 43.09
CA PHE A 144 14.35 -8.67 42.17
C PHE A 144 15.28 -9.57 41.32
N LEU A 145 16.55 -9.20 41.15
CA LEU A 145 17.50 -9.91 40.28
C LEU A 145 17.70 -11.37 40.70
N ASP A 146 17.94 -11.60 41.99
CA ASP A 146 18.25 -12.93 42.52
C ASP A 146 17.05 -13.90 42.45
N PRO A 147 15.83 -13.51 42.88
CA PRO A 147 14.62 -14.30 42.67
C PRO A 147 14.37 -14.62 41.19
N ALA A 148 14.50 -13.65 40.30
CA ALA A 148 14.29 -13.85 38.86
C ALA A 148 15.31 -14.83 38.28
N SER A 149 16.59 -14.66 38.63
CA SER A 149 17.68 -15.54 38.19
C SER A 149 17.48 -16.99 38.65
N ARG A 150 17.12 -17.21 39.92
CA ARG A 150 16.88 -18.56 40.44
C ARG A 150 15.72 -19.26 39.72
N ARG A 151 14.64 -18.54 39.43
CA ARG A 151 13.45 -19.09 38.75
C ARG A 151 13.74 -19.45 37.30
N LEU A 152 14.43 -18.57 36.56
CA LEU A 152 14.70 -18.76 35.12
C LEU A 152 15.81 -19.79 34.84
N ASN A 153 16.72 -19.98 35.78
CA ASN A 153 17.81 -20.96 35.67
C ASN A 153 17.47 -22.32 36.31
N ALA A 154 16.32 -22.45 36.97
CA ALA A 154 15.90 -23.72 37.55
C ALA A 154 15.69 -24.82 36.48
N PRO A 155 16.09 -26.07 36.75
CA PRO A 155 15.79 -27.19 35.86
C PRO A 155 14.26 -27.37 35.79
N GLY A 156 13.70 -27.25 34.58
CA GLY A 156 12.24 -27.30 34.37
C GLY A 156 11.53 -25.95 34.28
N ALA A 157 12.25 -24.83 34.31
CA ALA A 157 11.68 -23.48 34.14
C ALA A 157 10.82 -23.31 32.87
N GLY A 158 11.09 -24.11 31.82
CA GLY A 158 10.28 -24.14 30.60
C GLY A 158 8.83 -24.58 30.79
N ASN A 159 8.50 -25.32 31.86
CA ASN A 159 7.13 -25.75 32.15
C ASN A 159 6.29 -24.64 32.78
N THR A 160 6.92 -23.64 33.40
CA THR A 160 6.24 -22.52 34.07
C THR A 160 5.79 -21.44 33.08
N VAL A 161 6.24 -21.52 31.82
CA VAL A 161 5.96 -20.54 30.75
C VAL A 161 4.47 -20.29 30.52
N ARG A 162 3.60 -21.28 30.83
CA ARG A 162 2.15 -21.15 30.69
C ARG A 162 1.48 -20.32 31.79
N GLY A 163 2.13 -20.17 32.94
CA GLY A 163 1.54 -19.51 34.10
C GLY A 163 1.54 -17.99 33.98
N GLN A 164 0.49 -17.34 34.48
CA GLN A 164 0.45 -15.88 34.60
C GLN A 164 1.64 -15.32 35.40
N GLU A 165 2.15 -16.09 36.37
CA GLU A 165 3.35 -15.71 37.11
C GLU A 165 4.60 -15.50 36.23
N PHE A 166 4.69 -16.20 35.09
CA PHE A 166 5.78 -16.05 34.15
C PHE A 166 5.62 -14.78 33.32
N SER A 167 4.40 -14.46 32.87
CA SER A 167 4.13 -13.17 32.20
C SER A 167 4.31 -11.98 33.14
N ASP A 168 3.91 -12.11 34.40
CA ASP A 168 4.12 -11.08 35.43
C ASP A 168 5.61 -10.89 35.73
N MET A 169 6.39 -11.98 35.72
CA MET A 169 7.84 -11.91 35.85
C MET A 169 8.47 -11.19 34.66
N LEU A 170 8.04 -11.46 33.43
CA LEU A 170 8.50 -10.77 32.23
C LEU A 170 8.19 -9.26 32.29
N ARG A 171 6.97 -8.89 32.71
CA ARG A 171 6.61 -7.48 32.92
C ARG A 171 7.49 -6.81 33.97
N ARG A 172 7.73 -7.46 35.11
CA ARG A 172 8.65 -6.94 36.14
C ARG A 172 10.09 -6.82 35.64
N LEU A 173 10.56 -7.73 34.78
CA LEU A 173 11.87 -7.61 34.16
C LEU A 173 11.96 -6.39 33.25
N ASP A 174 10.91 -6.11 32.47
CA ASP A 174 10.84 -4.89 31.65
C ASP A 174 10.82 -3.63 32.52
N GLU A 175 10.01 -3.60 33.60
CA GLU A 175 9.95 -2.49 34.57
C GLU A 175 11.33 -2.25 35.21
N CYS A 176 12.07 -3.31 35.56
CA CYS A 176 13.42 -3.20 36.09
C CYS A 176 14.41 -2.68 35.03
N LEU A 177 14.27 -3.10 33.77
CA LEU A 177 15.12 -2.63 32.68
C LEU A 177 14.90 -1.13 32.42
N ASP A 178 13.65 -0.68 32.34
CA ASP A 178 13.25 0.71 32.16
C ASP A 178 13.72 1.60 33.32
N TYR A 179 13.60 1.12 34.56
CA TYR A 179 14.13 1.83 35.72
C TYR A 179 15.65 2.03 35.65
N MET A 180 16.41 1.00 35.24
CA MET A 180 17.87 1.13 35.08
C MET A 180 18.26 2.03 33.90
N GLU A 181 17.39 2.15 32.90
CA GLU A 181 17.56 3.01 31.72
C GLU A 181 17.34 4.49 32.06
N THR A 182 16.33 4.78 32.89
CA THR A 182 15.99 6.12 33.37
C THR A 182 16.92 6.65 34.46
N HIS A 183 17.64 5.78 35.17
CA HIS A 183 18.55 6.15 36.26
C HIS A 183 20.04 5.77 36.00
N PRO A 184 20.67 6.28 34.92
CA PRO A 184 22.05 5.93 34.57
C PRO A 184 23.10 6.47 35.57
N GLU A 185 22.73 7.43 36.42
CA GLU A 185 23.61 8.01 37.44
C GLU A 185 23.92 7.03 38.59
N GLN A 186 23.11 5.98 38.78
CA GLN A 186 23.30 4.99 39.83
C GLN A 186 24.50 4.08 39.52
N LYS A 187 25.41 3.92 40.48
CA LYS A 187 26.72 3.27 40.30
C LYS A 187 26.67 1.87 39.66
N GLU A 188 25.68 1.06 40.03
CA GLU A 188 25.56 -0.34 39.57
C GLU A 188 24.47 -0.54 38.50
N ALA A 189 23.80 0.53 38.05
CA ALA A 189 22.68 0.42 37.11
C ALA A 189 23.06 -0.28 35.79
N SER A 190 24.22 0.06 35.21
CA SER A 190 24.71 -0.57 33.97
C SER A 190 24.96 -2.08 34.10
N VAL A 191 25.47 -2.52 35.25
CA VAL A 191 25.73 -3.94 35.52
C VAL A 191 24.41 -4.70 35.69
N TYR A 192 23.48 -4.18 36.49
CA TYR A 192 22.17 -4.80 36.67
C TYR A 192 21.37 -4.84 35.36
N ARG A 193 21.39 -3.75 34.57
CA ARG A 193 20.81 -3.70 33.22
C ARG A 193 21.29 -4.86 32.34
N SER A 194 22.61 -5.07 32.27
CA SER A 194 23.17 -6.17 31.48
C SER A 194 22.71 -7.55 31.96
N ARG A 195 22.60 -7.75 33.27
CA ARG A 195 22.13 -9.02 33.86
C ARG A 195 20.63 -9.24 33.64
N TYR A 196 19.81 -8.21 33.80
CA TYR A 196 18.38 -8.27 33.51
C TYR A 196 18.12 -8.58 32.04
N ARG A 197 18.90 -8.01 31.14
CA ARG A 197 18.83 -8.32 29.71
C ARG A 197 19.17 -9.79 29.42
N LEU A 198 20.21 -10.33 30.04
CA LEU A 198 20.54 -11.76 29.94
C LEU A 198 19.39 -12.65 30.43
N LEU A 199 18.76 -12.29 31.56
CA LEU A 199 17.61 -13.01 32.10
C LEU A 199 16.40 -12.91 31.17
N LEU A 200 16.15 -11.75 30.57
CA LEU A 200 15.08 -11.56 29.59
C LEU A 200 15.30 -12.44 28.35
N THR A 201 16.50 -12.41 27.76
CA THR A 201 16.86 -13.29 26.64
C THR A 201 16.70 -14.75 27.03
N ARG A 202 17.12 -15.15 28.24
CA ARG A 202 16.89 -16.51 28.75
C ARG A 202 15.40 -16.85 28.84
N ALA A 203 14.57 -15.97 29.37
CA ALA A 203 13.13 -16.18 29.47
C ALA A 203 12.48 -16.36 28.09
N LEU A 204 12.84 -15.52 27.11
CA LEU A 204 12.35 -15.63 25.73
C LEU A 204 12.82 -16.92 25.05
N THR A 205 14.06 -17.38 25.32
CA THR A 205 14.52 -18.69 24.80
C THR A 205 13.75 -19.87 25.39
N LEU A 206 13.29 -19.79 26.65
CA LEU A 206 12.41 -20.80 27.25
C LEU A 206 11.04 -20.82 26.60
N ILE A 207 10.47 -19.64 26.32
CA ILE A 207 9.24 -19.51 25.51
C ILE A 207 9.42 -20.22 24.17
N ARG A 208 10.48 -19.88 23.43
CA ARG A 208 10.78 -20.48 22.13
C ARG A 208 10.89 -22.00 22.22
N GLY A 209 11.60 -22.51 23.24
CA GLY A 209 11.73 -23.94 23.48
C GLY A 209 10.39 -24.65 23.70
N HIS A 210 9.51 -24.07 24.54
CA HIS A 210 8.17 -24.61 24.79
C HIS A 210 7.29 -24.56 23.53
N PHE A 211 7.34 -23.46 22.77
CA PHE A 211 6.59 -23.29 21.54
C PHE A 211 6.96 -24.36 20.50
N VAL A 212 8.25 -24.53 20.23
CA VAL A 212 8.77 -25.52 19.27
C VAL A 212 8.47 -26.95 19.75
N SER A 213 8.59 -27.25 21.04
CA SER A 213 8.23 -28.56 21.59
C SER A 213 6.75 -28.88 21.38
N SER A 214 5.87 -27.92 21.67
CA SER A 214 4.42 -28.10 21.52
C SER A 214 4.04 -28.35 20.06
N LEU A 215 4.61 -27.60 19.12
CA LEU A 215 4.40 -27.84 17.68
C LEU A 215 4.93 -29.21 17.24
N ARG A 216 6.07 -29.65 17.78
CA ARG A 216 6.64 -30.97 17.50
C ARG A 216 5.76 -32.10 18.02
N ASP A 217 5.16 -31.93 19.20
CA ASP A 217 4.24 -32.92 19.77
C ASP A 217 2.97 -33.04 18.93
N VAL A 218 2.42 -31.91 18.47
CA VAL A 218 1.29 -31.90 17.52
C VAL A 218 1.70 -32.62 16.23
N TYR A 219 2.86 -32.31 15.65
CA TYR A 219 3.38 -32.98 14.46
C TYR A 219 3.51 -34.49 14.63
N VAL A 220 4.09 -34.97 15.75
CA VAL A 220 4.23 -36.41 16.01
C VAL A 220 2.85 -37.07 16.13
N SER A 221 1.90 -36.42 16.81
CA SER A 221 0.54 -36.94 16.97
C SER A 221 -0.21 -37.05 15.64
N VAL A 222 -0.05 -36.06 14.76
CA VAL A 222 -0.68 -36.02 13.43
C VAL A 222 0.01 -37.01 12.50
N SER A 223 1.35 -37.02 12.46
CA SER A 223 2.14 -37.93 11.63
C SER A 223 1.85 -39.39 11.93
N LYS A 224 1.69 -39.75 13.22
CA LYS A 224 1.32 -41.11 13.62
C LYS A 224 -0.04 -41.52 13.05
N LYS A 225 -1.04 -40.63 13.15
CA LYS A 225 -2.39 -40.88 12.62
C LYS A 225 -2.44 -40.96 11.10
N ILE A 226 -1.60 -40.21 10.41
CA ILE A 226 -1.46 -40.28 8.94
C ILE A 226 -0.79 -41.61 8.53
N ALA A 227 0.25 -42.03 9.25
CA ALA A 227 0.95 -43.29 8.99
C ALA A 227 0.05 -44.52 9.17
N ASP A 228 -0.90 -44.45 10.11
CA ASP A 228 -1.88 -45.52 10.36
C ASP A 228 -2.90 -45.70 9.21
N LYS A 229 -2.89 -44.86 8.15
CA LYS A 229 -3.62 -45.01 6.87
C LYS A 229 -5.15 -45.21 6.93
N GLN A 230 -5.80 -44.89 8.05
CA GLN A 230 -7.25 -45.09 8.22
C GLN A 230 -8.13 -43.88 7.84
N LEU A 231 -7.61 -42.88 7.12
CA LEU A 231 -8.31 -41.60 6.92
C LEU A 231 -8.53 -41.29 5.43
N ASN A 232 -9.76 -40.88 5.11
CA ASN A 232 -10.13 -40.27 3.83
C ASN A 232 -9.48 -38.88 3.69
N ASP A 233 -9.28 -38.38 2.46
CA ASP A 233 -8.62 -37.08 2.22
C ASP A 233 -9.31 -35.89 2.91
N THR A 234 -10.64 -35.87 2.96
CA THR A 234 -11.41 -34.85 3.69
C THR A 234 -11.21 -34.94 5.21
N THR A 235 -11.11 -36.16 5.76
CA THR A 235 -10.84 -36.34 7.18
C THR A 235 -9.38 -36.05 7.54
N MET A 236 -8.45 -36.26 6.62
CA MET A 236 -7.03 -35.94 6.78
C MET A 236 -6.81 -34.43 6.80
N SER A 237 -7.40 -33.69 5.85
CA SER A 237 -7.36 -32.21 5.83
C SER A 237 -8.01 -31.60 7.07
N ALA A 238 -9.21 -32.05 7.46
CA ALA A 238 -9.86 -31.59 8.69
C ALA A 238 -9.00 -31.84 9.93
N LEU A 239 -8.34 -33.01 10.03
CA LEU A 239 -7.45 -33.33 11.15
C LEU A 239 -6.21 -32.42 11.18
N LEU A 240 -5.61 -32.15 10.02
CA LEU A 240 -4.43 -31.29 9.88
C LEU A 240 -4.67 -29.88 10.42
N TYR A 241 -5.84 -29.29 10.16
CA TYR A 241 -6.16 -27.96 10.67
C TYR A 241 -6.70 -28.01 12.10
N ALA A 242 -7.69 -28.87 12.39
CA ALA A 242 -8.31 -28.92 13.70
C ALA A 242 -7.30 -29.17 14.82
N LYS A 243 -6.31 -30.06 14.62
CA LYS A 243 -5.31 -30.35 15.65
C LYS A 243 -4.36 -29.20 15.94
N PHE A 244 -4.03 -28.39 14.94
CA PHE A 244 -3.19 -27.21 15.14
C PHE A 244 -3.98 -26.06 15.76
N ARG A 245 -5.28 -25.93 15.44
CA ARG A 245 -6.16 -24.91 16.03
C ARG A 245 -6.39 -25.08 17.54
N VAL A 246 -6.47 -26.32 18.05
CA VAL A 246 -6.73 -26.55 19.51
C VAL A 246 -5.69 -25.88 20.41
N GLY A 247 -4.40 -25.94 20.04
CA GLY A 247 -3.30 -25.35 20.82
C GLY A 247 -2.90 -23.94 20.38
N ALA A 248 -3.44 -23.44 19.28
CA ALA A 248 -3.11 -22.12 18.71
C ALA A 248 -3.29 -20.95 19.70
N PRO A 249 -4.41 -20.81 20.46
CA PRO A 249 -4.60 -19.63 21.31
C PRO A 249 -3.58 -19.55 22.45
N GLU A 250 -3.22 -20.70 23.06
CA GLU A 250 -2.18 -20.76 24.08
C GLU A 250 -0.81 -20.39 23.49
N LEU A 251 -0.47 -20.95 22.33
CA LEU A 251 0.80 -20.67 21.66
C LEU A 251 0.91 -19.21 21.21
N LYS A 252 -0.19 -18.62 20.74
CA LYS A 252 -0.28 -17.21 20.36
C LYS A 252 -0.03 -16.29 21.55
N GLN A 253 -0.64 -16.55 22.71
CA GLN A 253 -0.44 -15.74 23.91
C GLN A 253 1.04 -15.69 24.31
N ILE A 254 1.73 -16.83 24.26
CA ILE A 254 3.14 -16.90 24.65
C ILE A 254 4.04 -16.31 23.53
N GLY A 255 3.70 -16.52 22.26
CA GLY A 255 4.44 -15.96 21.12
C GLY A 255 4.39 -14.42 21.06
N VAL A 256 3.26 -13.84 21.46
CA VAL A 256 3.08 -12.37 21.55
C VAL A 256 4.05 -11.73 22.53
N GLU A 257 4.46 -12.41 23.59
CA GLU A 257 5.46 -11.89 24.52
C GLU A 257 6.83 -11.69 23.86
N ILE A 258 7.21 -12.54 22.91
CA ILE A 258 8.42 -12.32 22.09
C ILE A 258 8.18 -11.17 21.11
N GLN A 259 7.02 -11.16 20.45
CA GLN A 259 6.70 -10.14 19.44
C GLN A 259 6.68 -8.72 20.00
N LYS A 260 6.08 -8.50 21.18
CA LYS A 260 6.06 -7.19 21.87
C LYS A 260 7.45 -6.57 22.03
N ARG A 261 8.46 -7.43 22.24
CA ARG A 261 9.85 -7.02 22.52
C ARG A 261 10.74 -7.05 21.27
N ALA A 262 10.25 -7.61 20.17
CA ALA A 262 10.92 -7.59 18.89
C ALA A 262 10.69 -6.26 18.13
N VAL A 263 9.64 -5.49 18.44
CA VAL A 263 9.32 -4.23 17.74
C VAL A 263 10.45 -3.20 17.93
N PRO A 264 11.04 -2.64 16.86
CA PRO A 264 12.05 -1.60 16.96
C PRO A 264 11.48 -0.31 17.58
N PRO A 265 12.11 0.29 18.61
CA PRO A 265 11.88 1.67 19.03
C PRO A 265 12.29 2.67 17.94
N LEU A 266 11.80 3.91 18.04
CA LEU A 266 12.12 5.00 17.12
C LEU A 266 13.60 5.47 17.15
N ASP A 267 14.38 5.05 18.16
CA ASP A 267 15.78 5.46 18.36
C ASP A 267 16.63 4.23 18.78
N PRO A 268 17.30 3.54 17.83
CA PRO A 268 17.87 2.21 18.09
C PRO A 268 19.23 2.27 18.81
N GLU A 269 19.31 1.72 20.03
CA GLU A 269 20.59 1.27 20.60
C GLU A 269 21.10 0.08 19.79
N GLN A 270 22.18 0.30 19.04
CA GLN A 270 22.80 -0.68 18.12
C GLN A 270 22.98 -2.07 18.77
N GLY A 271 22.26 -3.07 18.24
CA GLY A 271 22.52 -4.51 18.47
C GLY A 271 21.43 -5.29 19.21
N SER A 272 20.52 -4.63 19.95
CA SER A 272 19.49 -5.31 20.78
C SER A 272 18.31 -5.86 20.00
N GLU A 273 17.80 -5.05 19.09
CA GLU A 273 16.58 -5.34 18.34
C GLU A 273 16.75 -6.55 17.42
N ALA A 274 17.98 -6.78 16.95
CA ALA A 274 18.33 -7.91 16.11
C ALA A 274 18.19 -9.26 16.83
N GLU A 275 18.46 -9.33 18.14
CA GLU A 275 18.40 -10.59 18.91
C GLU A 275 16.95 -11.08 19.08
N TYR A 276 16.04 -10.19 19.48
CA TYR A 276 14.62 -10.52 19.67
C TYR A 276 13.89 -10.74 18.34
N GLN A 277 14.23 -9.97 17.30
CA GLN A 277 13.76 -10.23 15.94
C GLN A 277 14.24 -11.58 15.40
N SER A 278 15.51 -11.95 15.65
CA SER A 278 16.02 -13.27 15.27
C SER A 278 15.24 -14.40 15.95
N LEU A 279 14.93 -14.25 17.25
CA LEU A 279 14.10 -15.24 17.97
C LEU A 279 12.69 -15.35 17.40
N LEU A 280 12.08 -14.23 16.99
CA LEU A 280 10.76 -14.25 16.34
C LEU A 280 10.82 -14.93 14.97
N ASN A 281 11.82 -14.62 14.15
CA ASN A 281 12.03 -15.26 12.86
C ASN A 281 12.29 -16.77 13.01
N GLU A 282 12.99 -17.18 14.07
CA GLU A 282 13.13 -18.60 14.40
C GLU A 282 11.78 -19.26 14.72
N LEU A 283 10.84 -18.59 15.38
CA LEU A 283 9.49 -19.15 15.62
C LEU A 283 8.75 -19.38 14.31
N HIS A 284 8.75 -18.37 13.44
CA HIS A 284 8.15 -18.41 12.11
C HIS A 284 8.75 -19.56 11.28
N ALA A 285 10.08 -19.63 11.19
CA ALA A 285 10.79 -20.66 10.43
C ALA A 285 10.56 -22.07 10.99
N ASN A 286 10.55 -22.25 12.32
CA ASN A 286 10.28 -23.55 12.92
C ASN A 286 8.83 -24.01 12.67
N TYR A 287 7.86 -23.10 12.76
CA TYR A 287 6.47 -23.40 12.41
C TYR A 287 6.36 -23.81 10.94
N ALA A 288 6.87 -22.99 10.02
CA ALA A 288 6.89 -23.25 8.58
C ALA A 288 7.56 -24.60 8.26
N ALA A 289 8.68 -24.92 8.90
CA ALA A 289 9.40 -26.17 8.69
C ALA A 289 8.62 -27.41 9.20
N ILE A 290 7.93 -27.31 10.34
CA ILE A 290 7.10 -28.40 10.87
C ILE A 290 5.85 -28.58 9.99
N ARG A 291 5.20 -27.48 9.62
CA ARG A 291 3.97 -27.50 8.82
C ARG A 291 4.24 -27.94 7.38
N GLY A 292 5.31 -27.44 6.76
CA GLY A 292 5.75 -27.81 5.42
C GLY A 292 6.01 -29.31 5.26
N LYS A 293 6.54 -29.99 6.30
CA LYS A 293 6.71 -31.46 6.29
C LYS A 293 5.40 -32.25 6.17
N LEU A 294 4.27 -31.65 6.55
CA LEU A 294 2.94 -32.27 6.44
C LEU A 294 2.24 -31.87 5.15
N ILE A 295 2.28 -30.59 4.80
CA ILE A 295 1.51 -30.02 3.69
C ILE A 295 2.19 -30.24 2.33
N ILE A 296 3.51 -30.03 2.20
CA ILE A 296 4.21 -30.12 0.91
C ILE A 296 4.09 -31.52 0.27
N PRO A 297 4.26 -32.64 1.01
CA PRO A 297 4.06 -33.97 0.42
C PRO A 297 2.62 -34.21 -0.04
N LEU A 298 1.64 -33.67 0.69
CA LEU A 298 0.23 -33.76 0.33
C LEU A 298 -0.07 -32.97 -0.95
N VAL A 299 0.41 -31.74 -1.04
CA VAL A 299 0.30 -30.88 -2.22
C VAL A 299 0.93 -31.56 -3.43
N ARG A 300 2.15 -32.09 -3.29
CA ARG A 300 2.84 -32.80 -4.36
C ARG A 300 2.08 -34.05 -4.83
N LYS A 301 1.51 -34.81 -3.91
CA LYS A 301 0.69 -35.99 -4.27
C LYS A 301 -0.55 -35.57 -5.05
N ASN A 302 -1.34 -34.63 -4.53
CA ASN A 302 -2.59 -34.22 -5.17
C ASN A 302 -2.35 -33.49 -6.50
N LEU A 303 -1.29 -32.71 -6.62
CA LEU A 303 -0.89 -32.11 -7.91
C LEU A 303 -0.49 -33.17 -8.94
N ASN A 304 0.18 -34.25 -8.53
CA ASN A 304 0.45 -35.39 -9.41
C ASN A 304 -0.85 -36.09 -9.85
N ASP A 305 -1.80 -36.28 -8.94
CA ASP A 305 -3.11 -36.88 -9.25
C ASP A 305 -3.90 -35.99 -10.24
N ILE A 306 -3.90 -34.67 -10.03
CA ILE A 306 -4.48 -33.68 -10.97
C ILE A 306 -3.71 -33.68 -12.30
N ALA A 307 -2.39 -33.87 -12.29
CA ALA A 307 -1.58 -33.90 -13.49
C ALA A 307 -1.84 -35.16 -14.35
N GLN A 308 -2.15 -36.29 -13.71
CA GLN A 308 -2.42 -37.58 -14.35
C GLN A 308 -3.89 -37.77 -14.73
N ALA A 309 -4.82 -36.97 -14.20
CA ALA A 309 -6.23 -37.10 -14.52
C ALA A 309 -6.48 -36.91 -16.04
N PRO A 310 -7.33 -37.75 -16.66
CA PRO A 310 -7.53 -37.77 -18.11
C PRO A 310 -8.04 -36.43 -18.67
N SER A 311 -8.82 -35.69 -17.88
CA SER A 311 -9.38 -34.39 -18.26
C SER A 311 -8.35 -33.23 -18.31
N THR A 312 -7.26 -33.32 -17.56
CA THR A 312 -6.26 -32.25 -17.31
C THR A 312 -4.85 -32.63 -17.77
N SER A 313 -4.63 -33.88 -18.17
CA SER A 313 -3.32 -34.36 -18.64
C SER A 313 -2.89 -33.72 -19.96
N LYS A 314 -3.83 -33.42 -20.86
CA LYS A 314 -3.56 -32.92 -22.23
C LYS A 314 -3.81 -31.43 -22.42
N ASP A 315 -4.60 -30.80 -21.55
CA ASP A 315 -4.95 -29.40 -21.67
C ASP A 315 -4.31 -28.58 -20.54
N LEU A 316 -3.46 -27.64 -20.95
CA LEU A 316 -2.71 -26.76 -20.06
C LEU A 316 -3.65 -25.87 -19.22
N VAL A 317 -4.72 -25.35 -19.82
CA VAL A 317 -5.59 -24.36 -19.19
C VAL A 317 -6.45 -25.00 -18.11
N SER A 318 -7.07 -26.16 -18.40
CA SER A 318 -7.81 -26.92 -17.39
C SER A 318 -6.91 -27.42 -16.25
N PHE A 319 -5.69 -27.88 -16.56
CA PHE A 319 -4.72 -28.22 -15.53
C PHE A 319 -4.39 -27.03 -14.62
N ALA A 320 -4.01 -25.89 -15.21
CA ALA A 320 -3.67 -24.69 -14.46
C ALA A 320 -4.85 -24.20 -13.60
N ARG A 321 -6.08 -24.22 -14.13
CA ARG A 321 -7.28 -23.87 -13.37
C ARG A 321 -7.45 -24.77 -12.15
N GLY A 322 -7.35 -26.08 -12.33
CA GLY A 322 -7.52 -27.05 -11.23
C GLY A 322 -6.40 -26.97 -10.20
N SER A 323 -5.15 -26.90 -10.64
CA SER A 323 -3.97 -26.88 -9.76
C SER A 323 -3.85 -25.57 -8.99
N ILE A 324 -4.06 -24.42 -9.64
CA ILE A 324 -4.01 -23.11 -8.97
C ILE A 324 -5.20 -22.96 -8.01
N SER A 325 -6.40 -23.40 -8.38
CA SER A 325 -7.56 -23.36 -7.46
C SER A 325 -7.33 -24.22 -6.22
N TYR A 326 -6.73 -25.40 -6.38
CA TYR A 326 -6.40 -26.28 -5.26
C TYR A 326 -5.35 -25.66 -4.34
N VAL A 327 -4.25 -25.15 -4.90
CA VAL A 327 -3.17 -24.52 -4.13
C VAL A 327 -3.66 -23.24 -3.45
N ARG A 328 -4.48 -22.42 -4.12
CA ARG A 328 -5.12 -21.24 -3.52
C ARG A 328 -5.93 -21.61 -2.27
N GLY A 329 -6.70 -22.69 -2.33
CA GLY A 329 -7.45 -23.17 -1.17
C GLY A 329 -6.54 -23.49 0.03
N ILE A 330 -5.41 -24.15 -0.22
CA ILE A 330 -4.42 -24.44 0.83
C ILE A 330 -3.75 -23.19 1.36
N CYS A 331 -3.37 -22.25 0.47
CA CYS A 331 -2.78 -20.99 0.89
C CYS A 331 -3.74 -20.18 1.77
N LEU A 332 -5.04 -20.16 1.46
CA LEU A 332 -6.07 -19.54 2.30
C LEU A 332 -6.19 -20.23 3.66
N ASP A 333 -6.30 -21.56 3.69
CA ASP A 333 -6.39 -22.31 4.95
C ASP A 333 -5.15 -22.10 5.85
N GLU A 334 -3.96 -22.03 5.25
CA GLU A 334 -2.70 -21.79 5.97
C GLU A 334 -2.55 -20.33 6.41
N PHE A 335 -3.06 -19.37 5.63
CA PHE A 335 -3.12 -17.96 6.02
C PHE A 335 -4.03 -17.77 7.24
N ASP A 336 -5.20 -18.40 7.25
CA ASP A 336 -6.13 -18.38 8.39
C ASP A 336 -5.49 -19.00 9.63
N LEU A 337 -4.88 -20.18 9.48
CA LEU A 337 -4.19 -20.86 10.57
C LEU A 337 -3.01 -20.03 11.10
N TRP A 338 -2.25 -19.38 10.21
CA TRP A 338 -1.17 -18.48 10.61
C TRP A 338 -1.67 -17.33 11.48
N GLY A 339 -2.77 -16.69 11.08
CA GLY A 339 -3.41 -15.61 11.86
C GLY A 339 -3.90 -16.04 13.24
N GLU A 340 -4.25 -17.32 13.42
CA GLU A 340 -4.60 -17.89 14.73
C GLU A 340 -3.38 -18.08 15.66
N LEU A 341 -2.16 -18.17 15.13
CA LEU A 341 -0.93 -18.41 15.87
C LEU A 341 -0.05 -17.17 16.05
N PHE A 342 0.00 -16.29 15.05
CA PHE A 342 0.88 -15.12 15.03
C PHE A 342 0.10 -13.82 14.76
N HIS A 343 0.71 -12.67 15.04
CA HIS A 343 0.22 -11.38 14.52
C HIS A 343 1.15 -10.90 13.41
N GLY A 344 0.57 -10.44 12.30
CA GLY A 344 1.33 -9.98 11.13
C GLY A 344 1.81 -11.13 10.23
N TYR A 345 2.46 -10.74 9.13
CA TYR A 345 2.80 -11.63 8.00
C TYR A 345 4.30 -11.91 7.86
N GLY A 346 5.10 -11.60 8.89
CA GLY A 346 6.54 -11.83 8.86
C GLY A 346 6.87 -13.31 8.66
N GLY A 347 7.52 -13.67 7.55
CA GLY A 347 7.84 -15.06 7.21
C GLY A 347 6.67 -15.90 6.66
N LEU A 348 5.44 -15.38 6.58
CA LEU A 348 4.30 -16.11 6.01
C LEU A 348 4.45 -16.30 4.50
N TYR A 349 4.78 -15.25 3.76
CA TYR A 349 4.89 -15.31 2.30
C TYR A 349 6.02 -16.24 1.85
N GLU A 350 7.16 -16.26 2.55
CA GLU A 350 8.23 -17.24 2.30
C GLU A 350 7.73 -18.69 2.45
N PHE A 351 6.87 -18.94 3.45
CA PHE A 351 6.24 -20.25 3.64
C PHE A 351 5.23 -20.57 2.54
N LEU A 352 4.38 -19.62 2.16
CA LEU A 352 3.39 -19.80 1.08
C LEU A 352 4.06 -19.99 -0.29
N GLU A 353 5.17 -19.31 -0.56
CA GLU A 353 6.01 -19.53 -1.74
C GLU A 353 6.53 -20.97 -1.77
N THR A 354 7.01 -21.49 -0.63
CA THR A 354 7.45 -22.89 -0.49
C THR A 354 6.30 -23.87 -0.78
N ILE A 355 5.05 -23.54 -0.40
CA ILE A 355 3.86 -24.35 -0.74
C ILE A 355 3.55 -24.29 -2.25
N CYS A 356 3.85 -23.16 -2.90
CA CYS A 356 3.64 -22.97 -4.33
C CYS A 356 4.74 -23.60 -5.20
N GLU A 357 5.94 -23.90 -4.68
CA GLU A 357 7.04 -24.53 -5.45
C GLU A 357 6.60 -25.77 -6.27
N PRO A 358 5.87 -26.76 -5.70
CA PRO A 358 5.42 -27.93 -6.47
C PRO A 358 4.46 -27.57 -7.61
N LEU A 359 3.66 -26.50 -7.47
CA LEU A 359 2.79 -26.00 -8.53
C LEU A 359 3.63 -25.49 -9.70
N TYR A 360 4.67 -24.71 -9.41
CA TYR A 360 5.62 -24.20 -10.40
C TYR A 360 6.38 -25.31 -11.13
N ASP A 361 6.81 -26.34 -10.40
CA ASP A 361 7.50 -27.51 -10.98
C ASP A 361 6.64 -28.23 -12.04
N HIS A 362 5.32 -28.24 -11.88
CA HIS A 362 4.40 -28.84 -12.86
C HIS A 362 3.95 -27.87 -13.96
N LEU A 363 3.74 -26.59 -13.65
CA LEU A 363 3.28 -25.60 -14.61
C LEU A 363 4.37 -25.21 -15.60
N ARG A 364 5.59 -24.93 -15.11
CA ARG A 364 6.68 -24.39 -15.95
C ARG A 364 7.03 -25.30 -17.13
N PRO A 365 7.23 -26.62 -16.98
CA PRO A 365 7.48 -27.50 -18.12
C PRO A 365 6.34 -27.49 -19.14
N ARG A 366 5.07 -27.47 -18.67
CA ARG A 366 3.91 -27.47 -19.58
C ARG A 366 3.80 -26.16 -20.36
N ILE A 367 4.09 -25.02 -19.72
CA ILE A 367 4.16 -23.72 -20.38
C ILE A 367 5.27 -23.72 -21.44
N LEU A 368 6.47 -24.20 -21.09
CA LEU A 368 7.62 -24.23 -22.01
C LEU A 368 7.43 -25.16 -23.21
N HIS A 369 6.61 -26.22 -23.10
CA HIS A 369 6.30 -27.13 -24.22
C HIS A 369 5.04 -26.74 -25.00
N GLU A 370 4.26 -25.76 -24.53
CA GLU A 370 3.06 -25.33 -25.25
C GLU A 370 3.45 -24.51 -26.48
N ASP A 371 2.91 -24.92 -27.62
CA ASP A 371 3.20 -24.34 -28.93
C ASP A 371 2.04 -23.47 -29.44
N LYS A 372 0.83 -23.69 -28.92
CA LYS A 372 -0.37 -23.00 -29.36
C LYS A 372 -0.48 -21.65 -28.65
N ILE A 373 -0.31 -20.57 -29.43
CA ILE A 373 -0.48 -19.18 -28.97
C ILE A 373 -1.85 -18.99 -28.28
N VAL A 374 -2.92 -19.54 -28.84
CA VAL A 374 -4.28 -19.42 -28.29
C VAL A 374 -4.37 -19.94 -26.85
N ARG A 375 -3.73 -21.08 -26.55
CA ARG A 375 -3.73 -21.66 -25.19
C ARG A 375 -2.92 -20.82 -24.22
N LEU A 376 -1.80 -20.25 -24.67
CA LEU A 376 -1.00 -19.32 -23.87
C LEU A 376 -1.79 -18.04 -23.55
N CYS A 377 -2.50 -17.47 -24.53
CA CYS A 377 -3.37 -16.31 -24.32
C CYS A 377 -4.53 -16.61 -23.36
N GLN A 378 -5.17 -17.78 -23.49
CA GLN A 378 -6.23 -18.22 -22.57
C GLN A 378 -5.68 -18.39 -21.14
N LEU A 379 -4.49 -18.96 -20.98
CA LEU A 379 -3.84 -19.09 -19.68
C LEU A 379 -3.49 -17.72 -19.09
N CYS A 380 -2.90 -16.82 -19.88
CA CYS A 380 -2.58 -15.45 -19.48
C CYS A 380 -3.84 -14.70 -19.02
N SER A 381 -4.91 -14.78 -19.83
CA SER A 381 -6.21 -14.18 -19.51
C SER A 381 -6.81 -14.75 -18.24
N LEU A 382 -6.71 -16.08 -18.03
CA LEU A 382 -7.16 -16.72 -16.80
C LEU A 382 -6.40 -16.19 -15.60
N LEU A 383 -5.06 -16.14 -15.68
CA LEU A 383 -4.21 -15.68 -14.59
C LEU A 383 -4.50 -14.22 -14.23
N GLN A 384 -4.60 -13.35 -15.24
CA GLN A 384 -4.93 -11.94 -15.04
C GLN A 384 -6.36 -11.79 -14.47
N THR A 385 -7.38 -12.29 -15.17
CA THR A 385 -8.80 -12.11 -14.81
C THR A 385 -9.17 -12.68 -13.44
N ARG A 386 -8.56 -13.80 -13.03
CA ARG A 386 -8.92 -14.49 -11.78
C ARG A 386 -8.08 -14.12 -10.57
N TYR A 387 -6.88 -13.59 -10.77
CA TYR A 387 -5.90 -13.39 -9.71
C TYR A 387 -5.20 -12.02 -9.73
N LEU A 388 -5.47 -11.14 -10.70
CA LEU A 388 -4.92 -9.76 -10.75
C LEU A 388 -5.97 -8.64 -10.74
N PHE A 389 -7.17 -8.85 -11.32
CA PHE A 389 -8.13 -7.75 -11.57
C PHE A 389 -8.87 -7.18 -10.33
N ASP A 390 -8.44 -7.48 -9.11
CA ASP A 390 -8.95 -6.78 -7.91
C ASP A 390 -8.31 -5.38 -7.71
N GLN A 391 -7.47 -4.89 -8.64
CA GLN A 391 -6.79 -3.59 -8.51
C GLN A 391 -7.44 -2.41 -9.26
N ASP A 392 -8.34 -2.64 -10.22
CA ASP A 392 -8.85 -1.56 -11.09
C ASP A 392 -10.09 -0.83 -10.52
N GLU A 393 -10.62 -1.24 -9.37
CA GLU A 393 -11.64 -0.48 -8.62
C GLU A 393 -11.00 0.17 -7.37
N GLU A 394 -10.52 1.40 -7.50
CA GLU A 394 -10.67 2.52 -6.55
C GLU A 394 -10.89 2.23 -5.03
N ALA A 395 -10.21 1.26 -4.41
CA ALA A 395 -10.34 0.96 -2.98
C ALA A 395 -8.99 1.05 -2.25
N GLU A 396 -8.77 2.21 -1.63
CA GLU A 396 -8.63 2.30 -0.18
C GLU A 396 -7.93 1.10 0.48
N THR A 397 -6.63 1.25 0.75
CA THR A 397 -5.84 0.41 1.67
C THR A 397 -6.12 -1.08 1.55
N ALA A 398 -5.32 -1.81 0.75
CA ALA A 398 -5.28 -3.28 0.75
C ALA A 398 -5.54 -3.78 2.17
N ASP A 399 -6.71 -4.41 2.38
CA ASP A 399 -7.16 -4.79 3.71
C ASP A 399 -6.06 -5.70 4.27
N ALA A 400 -5.32 -5.23 5.27
CA ALA A 400 -4.10 -5.89 5.70
C ALA A 400 -4.36 -7.36 6.04
N ASN A 401 -5.62 -7.68 6.39
CA ASN A 401 -6.11 -9.00 6.75
C ASN A 401 -6.44 -9.94 5.57
N GLN A 402 -6.21 -9.56 4.32
CA GLN A 402 -6.48 -10.43 3.17
C GLN A 402 -5.19 -11.02 2.56
N LEU A 403 -5.25 -12.30 2.20
CA LEU A 403 -4.18 -12.97 1.49
C LEU A 403 -4.01 -12.38 0.08
N ASP A 404 -2.89 -11.69 -0.12
CA ASP A 404 -2.43 -11.30 -1.45
C ASP A 404 -1.91 -12.52 -2.23
N PHE A 405 -2.79 -13.21 -2.95
CA PHE A 405 -2.42 -14.35 -3.79
C PHE A 405 -1.73 -13.92 -5.10
N HIS A 406 -1.80 -12.63 -5.46
CA HIS A 406 -1.23 -12.13 -6.70
C HIS A 406 0.30 -12.26 -6.68
N SER A 407 0.95 -11.80 -5.60
CA SER A 407 2.41 -11.91 -5.43
C SER A 407 2.90 -13.37 -5.53
N LEU A 408 2.08 -14.33 -5.07
CA LEU A 408 2.40 -15.76 -5.13
C LEU A 408 2.25 -16.39 -6.52
N ILE A 409 1.53 -15.77 -7.47
CA ILE A 409 1.27 -16.31 -8.83
C ILE A 409 1.96 -15.50 -9.93
N GLN A 410 2.38 -14.27 -9.63
CA GLN A 410 3.08 -13.40 -10.58
C GLN A 410 4.23 -14.09 -11.34
N PRO A 411 5.11 -14.89 -10.71
CA PRO A 411 6.15 -15.61 -11.44
C PRO A 411 5.62 -16.56 -12.53
N ALA A 412 4.47 -17.20 -12.32
CA ALA A 412 3.85 -18.06 -13.34
C ALA A 412 3.30 -17.21 -14.49
N LEU A 413 2.73 -16.05 -14.20
CA LEU A 413 2.25 -15.13 -15.24
C LEU A 413 3.40 -14.65 -16.12
N GLU A 414 4.53 -14.26 -15.52
CA GLU A 414 5.73 -13.81 -16.23
C GLU A 414 6.30 -14.91 -17.14
N ASP A 415 6.32 -16.16 -16.68
CA ASP A 415 6.74 -17.31 -17.48
C ASP A 415 5.80 -17.52 -18.69
N VAL A 416 4.48 -17.38 -18.52
CA VAL A 416 3.50 -17.48 -19.60
C VAL A 416 3.63 -16.34 -20.60
N GLN A 417 3.79 -15.10 -20.12
CA GLN A 417 3.98 -13.92 -20.96
C GLN A 417 5.26 -14.01 -21.78
N THR A 418 6.38 -14.39 -21.16
CA THR A 418 7.66 -14.60 -21.84
C THR A 418 7.54 -15.65 -22.95
N ARG A 419 6.87 -16.76 -22.65
CA ARG A 419 6.61 -17.81 -23.63
C ARG A 419 5.69 -17.34 -24.76
N LEU A 420 4.67 -16.56 -24.45
CA LEU A 420 3.75 -15.98 -25.43
C LEU A 420 4.50 -15.04 -26.40
N VAL A 421 5.35 -14.15 -25.87
CA VAL A 421 6.20 -13.25 -26.67
C VAL A 421 7.10 -14.05 -27.60
N PHE A 422 7.78 -15.08 -27.09
CA PHE A 422 8.64 -15.94 -27.91
C PHE A 422 7.86 -16.63 -29.04
N ARG A 423 6.66 -17.13 -28.75
CA ARG A 423 5.81 -17.78 -29.77
C ARG A 423 5.21 -16.78 -30.76
N ALA A 424 4.87 -15.57 -30.33
CA ALA A 424 4.43 -14.49 -31.19
C ALA A 424 5.53 -14.07 -32.18
N GLN A 425 6.78 -13.92 -31.71
CA GLN A 425 7.94 -13.64 -32.58
C GLN A 425 8.22 -14.78 -33.57
N ALA A 426 8.12 -16.03 -33.13
CA ALA A 426 8.26 -17.18 -34.03
C ALA A 426 7.17 -17.19 -35.12
N PHE A 427 5.92 -16.93 -34.74
CA PHE A 427 4.81 -16.81 -35.69
C PHE A 427 5.02 -15.65 -36.67
N LEU A 428 5.46 -14.47 -36.19
CA LEU A 428 5.79 -13.34 -37.03
C LEU A 428 6.84 -13.71 -38.10
N ARG A 429 7.93 -14.37 -37.69
CA ARG A 429 8.99 -14.79 -38.62
C ARG A 429 8.51 -15.82 -39.63
N ASP A 430 7.79 -16.84 -39.19
CA ASP A 430 7.48 -17.99 -40.02
C ASP A 430 6.24 -17.74 -40.92
N GLU A 431 5.24 -17.00 -40.43
CA GLU A 431 3.95 -16.80 -41.10
C GLU A 431 3.79 -15.44 -41.82
N ILE A 432 4.63 -14.45 -41.51
CA ILE A 432 4.59 -13.09 -42.11
C ILE A 432 5.90 -12.77 -42.85
N GLU A 433 7.06 -12.82 -42.17
CA GLU A 433 8.36 -12.45 -42.77
C GLU A 433 8.78 -13.43 -43.88
N ARG A 434 8.69 -14.74 -43.62
CA ARG A 434 9.07 -15.79 -44.58
C ARG A 434 7.93 -16.27 -45.47
N TYR A 435 6.79 -15.58 -45.42
CA TYR A 435 5.62 -15.97 -46.18
C TYR A 435 5.89 -15.90 -47.70
N LYS A 436 5.69 -17.02 -48.38
CA LYS A 436 5.79 -17.11 -49.85
C LYS A 436 4.38 -17.05 -50.44
N PRO A 437 4.05 -16.03 -51.26
CA PRO A 437 2.73 -15.90 -51.86
C PRO A 437 2.44 -17.09 -52.78
N ARG A 438 1.26 -17.72 -52.62
CA ARG A 438 0.77 -18.73 -53.56
C ARG A 438 0.20 -18.05 -54.81
N PRO A 439 0.10 -18.74 -55.96
CA PRO A 439 -0.54 -18.17 -57.14
C PRO A 439 -1.99 -17.71 -56.86
N GLU A 440 -2.73 -18.48 -56.05
CA GLU A 440 -4.10 -18.17 -55.59
C GLU A 440 -4.19 -16.92 -54.68
N ASP A 441 -3.08 -16.55 -54.04
CA ASP A 441 -2.99 -15.37 -53.17
C ASP A 441 -2.62 -14.09 -53.94
N LEU A 442 -2.35 -14.21 -55.25
CA LEU A 442 -2.01 -13.12 -56.16
C LEU A 442 -3.14 -12.82 -57.18
N ASP A 443 -4.27 -13.51 -57.09
CA ASP A 443 -5.41 -13.39 -58.01
C ASP A 443 -6.29 -12.16 -57.69
N TYR A 444 -5.72 -10.96 -57.87
CA TYR A 444 -6.41 -9.67 -57.83
C TYR A 444 -6.55 -9.12 -59.26
N PRO A 445 -7.72 -8.56 -59.65
CA PRO A 445 -8.88 -8.13 -58.84
C PRO A 445 -10.05 -9.10 -58.54
N PRO A 446 -10.19 -10.33 -59.09
CA PRO A 446 -11.43 -11.11 -58.95
C PRO A 446 -11.75 -11.55 -57.51
N ARG A 447 -10.74 -11.69 -56.65
CA ARG A 447 -10.90 -11.98 -55.21
C ARG A 447 -11.54 -10.82 -54.42
N ASN A 448 -11.39 -9.59 -54.90
CA ASN A 448 -12.02 -8.40 -54.31
C ASN A 448 -13.53 -8.35 -54.61
N LYS A 449 -13.96 -8.90 -55.76
CA LYS A 449 -15.36 -8.90 -56.21
C LYS A 449 -16.24 -9.94 -55.50
N GLN A 450 -15.65 -11.00 -54.95
CA GLN A 450 -16.37 -12.07 -54.24
C GLN A 450 -16.56 -11.79 -52.74
N ALA A 451 -15.85 -10.80 -52.19
CA ALA A 451 -15.94 -10.39 -50.81
C ALA A 451 -15.91 -8.86 -50.76
N SER A 452 -17.09 -8.22 -50.80
CA SER A 452 -17.24 -6.80 -50.53
C SER A 452 -16.47 -6.43 -49.25
N ILE A 453 -15.46 -5.57 -49.35
CA ILE A 453 -14.63 -5.16 -48.22
C ILE A 453 -15.41 -4.07 -47.48
N SER A 454 -16.40 -4.48 -46.69
CA SER A 454 -17.17 -3.56 -45.85
C SER A 454 -16.28 -2.93 -44.77
N VAL A 455 -15.82 -1.71 -45.03
CA VAL A 455 -15.33 -0.75 -44.03
C VAL A 455 -16.54 0.09 -43.61
N THR A 456 -17.27 -0.32 -42.58
CA THR A 456 -18.35 0.50 -42.04
C THR A 456 -17.78 1.58 -41.10
N GLU A 457 -17.76 2.83 -41.57
CA GLU A 457 -17.57 4.04 -40.76
C GLU A 457 -18.72 4.18 -39.76
N GLY A 458 -18.53 3.73 -38.52
CA GLY A 458 -19.62 3.73 -37.54
C GLY A 458 -19.22 3.69 -36.08
N GLN A 459 -18.03 4.14 -35.68
CA GLN A 459 -17.68 4.35 -34.27
C GLN A 459 -16.74 5.55 -34.10
N ILE A 460 -17.31 6.75 -34.21
CA ILE A 460 -16.72 7.98 -33.66
C ILE A 460 -17.82 8.65 -32.84
N SER A 461 -18.05 8.15 -31.63
CA SER A 461 -18.81 8.88 -30.62
C SER A 461 -18.30 8.46 -29.25
N GLY A 462 -17.58 9.37 -28.60
CA GLY A 462 -17.07 9.20 -27.24
C GLY A 462 -18.20 8.88 -26.28
N LYS A 463 -18.22 7.65 -25.78
CA LYS A 463 -18.88 7.29 -24.54
C LYS A 463 -18.09 6.15 -23.91
N LYS A 464 -17.64 6.40 -22.67
CA LYS A 464 -16.88 5.52 -21.79
C LYS A 464 -17.46 4.09 -21.88
N VAL A 465 -16.70 3.15 -22.44
CA VAL A 465 -17.05 1.73 -22.48
C VAL A 465 -16.48 1.08 -21.22
N THR A 466 -17.36 0.73 -20.29
CA THR A 466 -17.08 -0.23 -19.21
C THR A 466 -17.20 -1.65 -19.78
N PRO A 467 -16.20 -2.54 -19.62
CA PRO A 467 -16.23 -3.87 -20.22
C PRO A 467 -16.76 -4.91 -19.22
N ALA A 468 -18.00 -5.34 -19.36
CA ALA A 468 -18.47 -6.57 -18.70
C ALA A 468 -19.70 -7.24 -19.35
N ASP A 469 -20.60 -6.51 -20.02
CA ASP A 469 -21.87 -7.11 -20.47
C ASP A 469 -21.97 -7.27 -21.99
N VAL A 470 -21.26 -8.26 -22.55
CA VAL A 470 -21.72 -8.93 -23.78
C VAL A 470 -21.44 -10.43 -23.67
N LEU A 471 -22.20 -11.09 -22.81
CA LEU A 471 -22.45 -12.52 -22.97
C LEU A 471 -23.97 -12.75 -22.99
N VAL A 472 -24.40 -13.46 -24.03
CA VAL A 472 -25.68 -14.17 -24.18
C VAL A 472 -26.90 -13.35 -24.64
N ASN A 473 -27.25 -13.49 -25.92
CA ASN A 473 -28.67 -13.67 -26.28
C ASN A 473 -28.81 -14.68 -27.44
N ILE A 474 -29.26 -15.88 -27.09
CA ILE A 474 -29.52 -17.00 -28.01
C ILE A 474 -31.00 -17.00 -28.36
N SER A 475 -31.33 -16.93 -29.66
CA SER A 475 -32.66 -17.28 -30.17
C SER A 475 -32.61 -18.68 -30.81
N LYS A 476 -33.45 -19.60 -30.33
CA LYS A 476 -33.65 -20.98 -30.83
C LYS A 476 -34.20 -21.00 -32.27
N PRO A 477 -34.04 -22.13 -33.01
CA PRO A 477 -35.13 -23.11 -33.02
C PRO A 477 -34.71 -24.58 -32.82
N THR A 478 -35.73 -25.36 -32.47
CA THR A 478 -35.81 -26.72 -31.91
C THR A 478 -35.61 -27.84 -32.95
N LYS A 479 -34.81 -28.90 -32.64
CA LYS A 479 -35.21 -30.33 -32.45
C LYS A 479 -34.01 -31.31 -32.51
N GLN A 480 -33.80 -31.98 -31.36
CA GLN A 480 -33.37 -33.38 -31.09
C GLN A 480 -32.25 -34.07 -31.92
N SER A 481 -31.16 -34.44 -31.24
CA SER A 481 -30.90 -35.83 -30.77
C SER A 481 -29.67 -35.91 -29.86
N GLU A 482 -29.72 -36.78 -28.86
CA GLU A 482 -28.67 -37.14 -27.89
C GLU A 482 -27.43 -37.74 -28.58
N ASP A 483 -26.22 -37.31 -28.22
CA ASP A 483 -25.19 -38.12 -27.55
C ASP A 483 -23.92 -37.29 -27.28
N GLY A 484 -23.08 -37.75 -26.36
CA GLY A 484 -21.92 -37.00 -25.85
C GLY A 484 -20.73 -36.83 -26.80
N VAL A 485 -19.78 -36.01 -26.32
CA VAL A 485 -18.43 -35.68 -26.88
C VAL A 485 -18.42 -34.54 -27.91
N ASP A 486 -18.02 -33.34 -27.47
CA ASP A 486 -16.89 -32.56 -28.04
C ASP A 486 -16.87 -31.10 -27.52
N THR A 487 -15.93 -30.79 -26.62
CA THR A 487 -15.57 -29.41 -26.24
C THR A 487 -14.63 -28.76 -27.28
N SER A 488 -14.70 -29.24 -28.52
CA SER A 488 -13.82 -28.86 -29.64
C SER A 488 -14.47 -27.83 -30.57
N GLU A 489 -15.77 -27.56 -30.41
CA GLU A 489 -16.55 -26.75 -31.36
C GLU A 489 -16.52 -25.23 -31.09
N GLN A 490 -16.18 -24.78 -29.88
CA GLN A 490 -16.09 -23.34 -29.58
C GLN A 490 -14.80 -22.70 -30.13
N ASP A 491 -13.69 -23.44 -30.15
CA ASP A 491 -12.41 -22.96 -30.70
C ASP A 491 -12.46 -22.79 -32.23
N LEU A 492 -13.20 -23.65 -32.93
CA LEU A 492 -13.45 -23.51 -34.37
C LEU A 492 -14.38 -22.34 -34.70
N LYS A 493 -15.25 -21.93 -33.77
CA LYS A 493 -16.27 -20.91 -34.02
C LYS A 493 -15.67 -19.50 -34.15
N TRP A 494 -14.66 -19.17 -33.34
CA TRP A 494 -13.93 -17.90 -33.45
C TRP A 494 -12.96 -17.86 -34.64
N ASP A 495 -12.34 -19.00 -34.97
CA ASP A 495 -11.52 -19.12 -36.17
C ASP A 495 -12.38 -19.01 -37.44
N PHE A 496 -13.61 -19.55 -37.45
CA PHE A 496 -14.50 -19.50 -38.62
C PHE A 496 -15.19 -18.15 -38.81
N GLU A 497 -15.67 -17.47 -37.75
CA GLU A 497 -16.31 -16.14 -37.86
C GLU A 497 -15.31 -15.03 -38.29
N SER A 498 -14.08 -15.09 -37.79
CA SER A 498 -12.98 -14.22 -38.29
C SER A 498 -12.51 -14.64 -39.69
N GLN A 499 -12.63 -15.92 -40.06
CA GLN A 499 -12.33 -16.41 -41.40
C GLN A 499 -13.41 -16.14 -42.45
N THR A 500 -14.65 -15.82 -42.06
CA THR A 500 -15.74 -15.54 -43.02
C THR A 500 -15.81 -14.04 -43.36
N SER A 501 -15.42 -13.17 -42.43
CA SER A 501 -15.49 -11.70 -42.58
C SER A 501 -14.30 -11.07 -43.33
N LEU A 502 -13.23 -11.83 -43.60
CA LEU A 502 -11.96 -11.31 -44.17
C LEU A 502 -11.49 -12.11 -45.40
N ILE A 503 -12.41 -12.79 -46.10
CA ILE A 503 -12.09 -13.65 -47.25
C ILE A 503 -11.41 -12.86 -48.39
N GLY A 504 -11.65 -11.53 -48.46
CA GLY A 504 -11.00 -10.62 -49.41
C GLY A 504 -9.62 -10.09 -49.02
N TRP A 505 -9.13 -10.33 -47.79
CA TRP A 505 -7.86 -9.77 -47.32
C TRP A 505 -6.66 -10.64 -47.65
N TYR A 506 -5.54 -10.00 -47.97
CA TYR A 506 -4.26 -10.68 -48.16
C TYR A 506 -3.85 -11.49 -46.90
N PRO A 507 -3.33 -12.73 -47.04
CA PRO A 507 -3.12 -13.63 -45.91
C PRO A 507 -2.21 -13.09 -44.80
N THR A 508 -1.15 -12.34 -45.11
CA THR A 508 -0.25 -11.81 -44.06
C THR A 508 -0.91 -10.71 -43.24
N LEU A 509 -1.73 -9.87 -43.86
CA LEU A 509 -2.55 -8.86 -43.17
C LEU A 509 -3.51 -9.53 -42.17
N ARG A 510 -4.16 -10.60 -42.60
CA ARG A 510 -5.10 -11.37 -41.78
C ARG A 510 -4.42 -11.97 -40.54
N LYS A 511 -3.24 -12.57 -40.74
CA LYS A 511 -2.44 -13.17 -39.66
C LYS A 511 -1.87 -12.13 -38.69
N ALA A 512 -1.47 -10.96 -39.21
CA ALA A 512 -0.99 -9.84 -38.40
C ALA A 512 -2.06 -9.30 -37.44
N ILE A 513 -3.26 -9.04 -37.95
CA ILE A 513 -4.39 -8.55 -37.15
C ILE A 513 -4.84 -9.62 -36.13
N TRP A 514 -4.90 -10.89 -36.55
CA TRP A 514 -5.18 -11.98 -35.63
C TRP A 514 -4.17 -12.02 -34.47
N LEU A 515 -2.87 -11.90 -34.76
CA LEU A 515 -1.84 -11.91 -33.73
C LEU A 515 -1.95 -10.70 -32.79
N LEU A 516 -2.06 -9.48 -33.34
CA LEU A 516 -2.24 -8.24 -32.58
C LEU A 516 -3.43 -8.32 -31.62
N SER A 517 -4.59 -8.74 -32.13
CA SER A 517 -5.81 -8.87 -31.33
C SER A 517 -5.67 -9.86 -30.18
N ARG A 518 -4.81 -10.87 -30.32
CA ARG A 518 -4.67 -11.97 -29.36
C ARG A 518 -3.68 -11.67 -28.25
N ILE A 519 -2.69 -10.82 -28.50
CA ILE A 519 -1.67 -10.43 -27.52
C ILE A 519 -2.01 -9.12 -26.80
N TYR A 520 -2.95 -8.34 -27.33
CA TYR A 520 -3.41 -7.07 -26.76
C TYR A 520 -3.84 -7.23 -25.30
N ARG A 521 -3.34 -6.35 -24.42
CA ARG A 521 -3.55 -6.32 -22.95
C ARG A 521 -3.07 -7.55 -22.17
N LEU A 522 -2.49 -8.57 -22.82
CA LEU A 522 -1.96 -9.76 -22.13
C LEU A 522 -0.48 -9.64 -21.77
N VAL A 523 0.23 -8.72 -22.42
CA VAL A 523 1.67 -8.47 -22.22
C VAL A 523 1.85 -7.03 -21.74
N ASN A 524 2.97 -6.73 -21.08
CA ASN A 524 3.37 -5.37 -20.72
C ASN A 524 3.29 -4.43 -21.94
N SER A 525 2.79 -3.21 -21.74
CA SER A 525 2.60 -2.21 -22.79
C SER A 525 3.84 -2.03 -23.65
N THR A 526 5.01 -1.86 -23.04
CA THR A 526 6.26 -1.60 -23.80
C THR A 526 6.62 -2.76 -24.73
N VAL A 527 6.50 -4.00 -24.24
CA VAL A 527 6.77 -5.20 -25.02
C VAL A 527 5.70 -5.42 -26.09
N PHE A 528 4.44 -5.07 -25.80
CA PHE A 528 3.36 -5.11 -26.78
C PHE A 528 3.60 -4.11 -27.91
N ASP A 529 3.97 -2.86 -27.60
CA ASP A 529 4.22 -1.80 -28.57
C ASP A 529 5.38 -2.17 -29.51
N ASP A 530 6.47 -2.70 -28.96
CA ASP A 530 7.61 -3.21 -29.73
C ASP A 530 7.22 -4.35 -30.69
N LEU A 531 6.47 -5.34 -30.19
CA LEU A 531 5.98 -6.44 -31.02
C LEU A 531 5.00 -5.95 -32.07
N ALA A 532 4.10 -5.04 -31.71
CA ALA A 532 3.10 -4.49 -32.60
C ALA A 532 3.76 -3.72 -33.74
N HIS A 533 4.79 -2.91 -33.45
CA HIS A 533 5.60 -2.27 -34.45
C HIS A 533 6.23 -3.29 -35.42
N GLN A 534 6.90 -4.33 -34.91
CA GLN A 534 7.51 -5.36 -35.75
C GLN A 534 6.48 -6.07 -36.64
N ILE A 535 5.29 -6.39 -36.09
CA ILE A 535 4.20 -7.04 -36.84
C ILE A 535 3.74 -6.14 -37.99
N VAL A 536 3.49 -4.86 -37.72
CA VAL A 536 3.02 -3.90 -38.73
C VAL A 536 4.09 -3.65 -39.80
N HIS A 537 5.35 -3.49 -39.40
CA HIS A 537 6.47 -3.29 -40.31
C HIS A 537 6.64 -4.47 -41.27
N GLN A 538 6.72 -5.70 -40.75
CA GLN A 538 6.88 -6.90 -41.59
C GLN A 538 5.67 -7.15 -42.49
N THR A 539 4.46 -6.84 -42.01
CA THR A 539 3.25 -6.92 -42.84
C THR A 539 3.30 -5.91 -43.99
N THR A 540 3.77 -4.69 -43.74
CA THR A 540 3.94 -3.66 -44.76
C THR A 540 4.95 -4.07 -45.84
N LEU A 541 6.09 -4.65 -45.43
CA LEU A 541 7.08 -5.21 -46.36
C LEU A 541 6.51 -6.35 -47.20
N SER A 542 5.75 -7.25 -46.57
CA SER A 542 5.09 -8.36 -47.25
C SER A 542 4.06 -7.89 -48.29
N LEU A 543 3.26 -6.87 -47.95
CA LEU A 543 2.30 -6.25 -48.87
C LEU A 543 3.00 -5.57 -50.05
N HIS A 544 4.11 -4.87 -49.79
CA HIS A 544 4.91 -4.26 -50.86
C HIS A 544 5.50 -5.31 -51.81
N TYR A 545 6.01 -6.42 -51.27
CA TYR A 545 6.51 -7.54 -52.07
C TYR A 545 5.37 -8.20 -52.89
N ALA A 546 4.18 -8.35 -52.32
CA ALA A 546 3.02 -8.84 -53.07
C ALA A 546 2.60 -7.88 -54.19
N SER A 547 2.62 -6.57 -53.93
CA SER A 547 2.31 -5.53 -54.91
C SER A 547 3.26 -5.52 -56.11
N THR A 548 4.56 -5.74 -55.91
CA THR A 548 5.52 -5.85 -57.02
C THR A 548 5.29 -7.11 -57.84
N LEU A 549 4.95 -8.24 -57.21
CA LEU A 549 4.61 -9.47 -57.92
C LEU A 549 3.31 -9.35 -58.72
N ILE A 550 2.30 -8.65 -58.20
CA ILE A 550 1.06 -8.36 -58.92
C ILE A 550 1.36 -7.44 -60.11
N SER A 551 2.13 -6.36 -59.90
CA SER A 551 2.54 -5.43 -60.97
C SER A 551 3.34 -6.09 -62.10
N ASN A 552 4.02 -7.21 -61.82
CA ASN A 552 4.73 -8.00 -62.83
C ASN A 552 3.84 -8.98 -63.61
N LYS A 553 2.69 -9.39 -63.03
CA LYS A 553 1.74 -10.34 -63.64
C LYS A 553 0.57 -9.66 -64.32
N SER A 554 0.05 -8.57 -63.74
CA SER A 554 -1.06 -7.75 -64.23
C SER A 554 -0.60 -6.31 -64.54
N ALA A 555 -1.52 -5.36 -64.70
CA ALA A 555 -1.14 -3.97 -64.95
C ALA A 555 -0.47 -3.37 -63.71
N SER A 556 0.55 -2.51 -63.92
CA SER A 556 1.24 -1.79 -62.83
C SER A 556 0.28 -0.99 -61.92
N THR A 557 -0.89 -0.61 -62.43
CA THR A 557 -1.95 0.07 -61.68
C THR A 557 -2.61 -0.84 -60.63
N ASP A 558 -2.76 -2.12 -60.95
CA ASP A 558 -3.47 -3.09 -60.10
C ASP A 558 -2.64 -3.41 -58.86
N GLY A 559 -1.32 -3.47 -59.00
CA GLY A 559 -0.41 -3.64 -57.86
C GLY A 559 -0.36 -2.44 -56.93
N GLN A 560 -0.43 -1.21 -57.46
CA GLN A 560 -0.50 0.03 -56.67
C GLN A 560 -1.83 0.14 -55.90
N LEU A 561 -2.95 -0.20 -56.54
CA LEU A 561 -4.27 -0.19 -55.91
C LEU A 561 -4.44 -1.29 -54.86
N PHE A 562 -3.91 -2.48 -55.13
CA PHE A 562 -3.81 -3.55 -54.15
C PHE A 562 -3.08 -3.06 -52.89
N LEU A 563 -1.90 -2.46 -53.07
CA LEU A 563 -1.09 -1.97 -51.96
C LEU A 563 -1.81 -0.87 -51.18
N MET A 564 -2.37 0.12 -51.88
CA MET A 564 -3.10 1.23 -51.27
C MET A 564 -4.29 0.73 -50.44
N SER A 565 -5.12 -0.14 -51.00
CA SER A 565 -6.29 -0.71 -50.31
C SER A 565 -5.90 -1.50 -49.06
N HIS A 566 -4.90 -2.37 -49.15
CA HIS A 566 -4.48 -3.20 -48.01
C HIS A 566 -3.75 -2.41 -46.90
N LEU A 567 -3.01 -1.34 -47.25
CA LEU A 567 -2.41 -0.44 -46.25
C LEU A 567 -3.45 0.40 -45.52
N LEU A 568 -4.53 0.81 -46.20
CA LEU A 568 -5.64 1.52 -45.57
C LEU A 568 -6.39 0.63 -44.57
N ILE A 569 -6.64 -0.63 -44.94
CA ILE A 569 -7.25 -1.61 -44.04
C ILE A 569 -6.35 -1.81 -42.82
N LEU A 570 -5.03 -1.98 -43.02
CA LEU A 570 -4.08 -2.12 -41.92
C LEU A 570 -4.10 -0.90 -40.98
N LYS A 571 -4.13 0.31 -41.55
CA LYS A 571 -4.21 1.57 -40.78
C LYS A 571 -5.46 1.62 -39.90
N GLN A 572 -6.62 1.30 -40.47
CA GLN A 572 -7.89 1.34 -39.74
C GLN A 572 -7.90 0.34 -38.57
N GLN A 573 -7.34 -0.85 -38.78
CA GLN A 573 -7.32 -1.91 -37.77
C GLN A 573 -6.33 -1.62 -36.64
N ILE A 574 -5.19 -0.99 -36.94
CA ILE A 574 -4.20 -0.59 -35.92
C ILE A 574 -4.75 0.47 -34.96
N VAL A 575 -5.57 1.41 -35.45
CA VAL A 575 -6.17 2.47 -34.62
C VAL A 575 -7.05 1.88 -33.51
N ALA A 576 -7.65 0.69 -33.71
CA ALA A 576 -8.48 0.03 -32.71
C ALA A 576 -7.69 -0.57 -31.52
N PHE A 577 -6.37 -0.71 -31.64
CA PHE A 577 -5.51 -1.30 -30.60
C PHE A 577 -4.77 -0.26 -29.74
N ASP A 578 -5.10 1.03 -29.90
CA ASP A 578 -4.54 2.17 -29.13
C ASP A 578 -3.02 2.09 -28.93
N ILE A 579 -2.29 1.80 -30.01
CA ILE A 579 -0.81 1.77 -29.98
C ILE A 579 -0.32 3.19 -29.74
N GLU A 580 0.07 3.47 -28.50
CA GLU A 580 0.52 4.79 -28.05
C GLU A 580 1.96 5.08 -28.50
N TYR A 581 2.26 6.38 -28.60
CA TYR A 581 3.58 6.90 -28.94
C TYR A 581 4.61 6.53 -27.86
N VAL A 582 5.47 5.55 -28.14
CA VAL A 582 6.70 5.37 -27.36
C VAL A 582 7.69 6.41 -27.86
N ALA A 583 8.08 7.35 -27.00
CA ALA A 583 9.19 8.26 -27.28
C ALA A 583 10.51 7.45 -27.35
N PRO A 584 11.48 7.82 -28.18
CA PRO A 584 12.73 7.08 -28.31
C PRO A 584 13.55 7.14 -27.02
N GLU A 585 13.28 6.21 -26.11
CA GLU A 585 14.22 5.83 -25.08
C GLU A 585 15.14 4.76 -25.65
N VAL A 586 16.44 4.98 -25.48
CA VAL A 586 17.50 4.09 -25.92
C VAL A 586 17.40 2.80 -25.13
N SER A 587 16.59 1.85 -25.60
CA SER A 587 16.51 0.52 -25.02
C SER A 587 17.76 -0.27 -25.44
N PHE A 588 18.46 -0.78 -24.45
CA PHE A 588 19.61 -1.65 -24.67
C PHE A 588 19.10 -3.05 -25.05
N ASP A 589 19.58 -3.58 -26.17
CA ASP A 589 19.23 -4.93 -26.64
C ASP A 589 19.73 -6.01 -25.65
N PHE A 590 18.79 -6.71 -24.99
CA PHE A 590 19.06 -7.82 -24.08
C PHE A 590 19.04 -9.20 -24.77
N SER A 591 18.96 -9.27 -26.10
CA SER A 591 18.99 -10.54 -26.84
C SER A 591 20.29 -11.34 -26.62
N GLY A 592 21.37 -10.71 -26.14
CA GLY A 592 22.62 -11.37 -25.74
C GLY A 592 22.71 -11.80 -24.26
N VAL A 593 21.77 -11.37 -23.41
CA VAL A 593 21.80 -11.65 -21.96
C VAL A 593 20.98 -12.88 -21.59
N THR A 594 19.98 -13.23 -22.41
CA THR A 594 19.16 -14.44 -22.19
C THR A 594 19.99 -15.72 -22.24
N SER A 595 20.98 -15.84 -23.13
CA SER A 595 21.86 -17.02 -23.18
C SER A 595 22.83 -17.10 -21.99
N THR A 596 23.31 -15.96 -21.47
CA THR A 596 24.24 -15.93 -20.33
C THR A 596 23.53 -16.12 -18.98
N PHE A 597 22.25 -15.74 -18.88
CA PHE A 597 21.41 -15.96 -17.70
C PHE A 597 21.04 -17.45 -17.52
N TRP A 598 20.77 -18.17 -18.62
CA TRP A 598 20.55 -19.62 -18.59
C TRP A 598 21.84 -20.39 -18.25
N GLU A 599 23.01 -20.00 -18.79
CA GLU A 599 24.31 -20.63 -18.48
C GLU A 599 24.81 -20.36 -17.04
N LEU A 600 24.49 -19.21 -16.43
CA LEU A 600 24.88 -18.89 -15.05
C LEU A 600 23.96 -19.55 -14.00
N ARG A 601 22.68 -19.79 -14.34
CA ARG A 601 21.71 -20.46 -13.46
C ARG A 601 21.99 -21.96 -13.32
N GLU A 602 22.46 -22.62 -14.38
CA GLU A 602 22.86 -24.04 -14.34
C GLU A 602 24.07 -24.33 -13.43
N ARG A 603 24.89 -23.33 -13.07
CA ARG A 603 26.09 -23.50 -12.24
C ARG A 603 25.98 -23.07 -10.77
N GLY A 604 24.80 -22.62 -10.31
CA GLY A 604 24.44 -22.58 -8.89
C GLY A 604 25.30 -21.71 -7.95
N ARG A 605 25.80 -20.54 -8.36
CA ARG A 605 26.50 -19.58 -7.46
C ARG A 605 26.26 -18.11 -7.86
N LEU A 606 25.11 -17.55 -7.47
CA LEU A 606 24.69 -16.18 -7.81
C LEU A 606 24.92 -15.11 -6.72
N PHE A 607 25.43 -15.47 -5.53
CA PHE A 607 25.44 -14.55 -4.38
C PHE A 607 26.83 -14.03 -3.97
N ASN A 608 27.74 -13.72 -4.91
CA ASN A 608 29.04 -13.13 -4.55
C ASN A 608 29.34 -11.83 -5.35
N PRO A 609 29.29 -10.65 -4.70
CA PRO A 609 29.38 -9.34 -5.37
C PRO A 609 30.75 -9.05 -6.02
N ARG A 610 31.80 -9.78 -5.64
CA ARG A 610 33.15 -9.63 -6.23
C ARG A 610 33.28 -10.17 -7.66
N ASN A 611 32.41 -11.09 -8.08
CA ASN A 611 32.42 -11.64 -9.44
C ASN A 611 31.67 -10.76 -10.46
N LEU A 612 30.70 -9.96 -9.98
CA LEU A 612 29.96 -8.97 -10.78
C LEU A 612 30.91 -7.87 -11.31
N MET A 613 31.87 -7.44 -10.48
CA MET A 613 32.82 -6.38 -10.83
C MET A 613 33.85 -6.81 -11.90
N ARG A 614 34.10 -8.12 -12.06
CA ARG A 614 35.02 -8.64 -13.09
C ARG A 614 34.38 -8.70 -14.48
N LEU A 615 33.05 -8.55 -14.57
CA LEU A 615 32.29 -8.60 -15.83
C LEU A 615 32.28 -7.25 -16.57
N VAL A 616 32.55 -6.15 -15.87
CA VAL A 616 32.59 -4.79 -16.46
C VAL A 616 33.93 -4.51 -17.18
N GLY A 617 34.97 -5.32 -16.94
CA GLY A 617 36.34 -5.09 -17.43
C GLY A 617 36.68 -5.68 -18.81
N HIS A 618 35.80 -6.45 -19.45
CA HIS A 618 36.08 -7.08 -20.75
C HIS A 618 34.90 -6.96 -21.74
N GLY A 619 34.83 -5.82 -22.43
CA GLY A 619 34.70 -5.79 -23.89
C GLY A 619 33.39 -6.18 -24.57
N LEU A 620 32.22 -5.90 -24.00
CA LEU A 620 30.93 -5.98 -24.72
C LEU A 620 30.11 -4.71 -24.48
N LEU A 621 30.34 -3.69 -25.31
CA LEU A 621 29.47 -2.52 -25.38
C LEU A 621 28.24 -2.87 -26.23
N PRO A 622 27.01 -2.61 -25.75
CA PRO A 622 25.79 -2.84 -26.52
C PRO A 622 25.74 -1.89 -27.73
N ARG A 623 25.32 -2.42 -28.90
CA ARG A 623 25.15 -1.63 -30.12
C ARG A 623 23.83 -0.87 -30.06
N VAL A 624 23.89 0.42 -30.36
CA VAL A 624 22.72 1.29 -30.55
C VAL A 624 22.08 0.94 -31.89
N VAL A 625 20.83 0.49 -31.89
CA VAL A 625 19.99 0.40 -33.09
C VAL A 625 18.93 1.48 -32.96
N GLU A 626 19.10 2.57 -33.70
CA GLU A 626 18.05 3.58 -33.91
C GLU A 626 16.98 2.97 -34.82
N ASN A 627 15.92 2.40 -34.25
CA ASN A 627 14.72 2.01 -34.99
C ASN A 627 13.48 2.39 -34.17
N MET A 628 13.15 3.69 -34.14
CA MET A 628 11.92 4.18 -33.52
C MET A 628 11.28 5.26 -34.38
N LEU A 629 10.76 4.83 -35.53
CA LEU A 629 9.69 5.55 -36.21
C LEU A 629 8.41 4.74 -36.02
N ASP A 630 7.44 5.37 -35.37
CA ASP A 630 6.07 4.89 -35.16
C ASP A 630 5.54 4.08 -36.37
N ALA A 631 4.99 2.89 -36.11
CA ALA A 631 4.41 2.03 -37.13
C ALA A 631 3.30 2.72 -37.92
N LYS A 632 2.57 3.64 -37.28
CA LYS A 632 1.55 4.49 -37.92
C LYS A 632 2.18 5.56 -38.82
N VAL A 633 3.28 6.19 -38.39
CA VAL A 633 4.03 7.17 -39.21
C VAL A 633 4.69 6.48 -40.41
N GLU A 634 5.28 5.30 -40.21
CA GLU A 634 5.80 4.50 -41.32
C GLU A 634 4.70 4.17 -42.32
N LEU A 635 3.57 3.65 -41.83
CA LEU A 635 2.42 3.30 -42.65
C LEU A 635 1.87 4.51 -43.42
N ASP A 636 1.73 5.66 -42.75
CA ASP A 636 1.27 6.91 -43.38
C ASP A 636 2.27 7.46 -44.41
N GLY A 637 3.57 7.33 -44.15
CA GLY A 637 4.63 7.68 -45.11
C GLY A 637 4.59 6.80 -46.36
N ARG A 638 4.41 5.49 -46.18
CA ARG A 638 4.28 4.52 -47.28
C ARG A 638 3.00 4.74 -48.08
N LEU A 639 1.87 4.92 -47.40
CA LEU A 639 0.59 5.20 -48.03
C LEU A 639 0.65 6.48 -48.86
N ARG A 640 1.24 7.57 -48.31
CA ARG A 640 1.44 8.83 -49.05
C ARG A 640 2.30 8.63 -50.31
N THR A 641 3.34 7.81 -50.22
CA THR A 641 4.21 7.50 -51.37
C THR A 641 3.42 6.77 -52.47
N VAL A 642 2.67 5.72 -52.11
CA VAL A 642 1.85 4.95 -53.05
C VAL A 642 0.76 5.80 -53.70
N ILE A 643 0.09 6.66 -52.92
CA ILE A 643 -0.90 7.61 -53.43
C ILE A 643 -0.27 8.59 -54.43
N ASN A 644 0.89 9.17 -54.09
CA ASN A 644 1.60 10.09 -54.99
C ASN A 644 2.08 9.39 -56.27
N ASP A 645 2.59 8.16 -56.18
CA ASP A 645 3.04 7.38 -57.35
C ASP A 645 1.86 7.00 -58.26
N PHE A 646 0.70 6.66 -57.68
CA PHE A 646 -0.53 6.42 -58.42
C PHE A 646 -1.01 7.69 -59.13
N ILE A 647 -1.09 8.81 -58.41
CA ILE A 647 -1.50 10.11 -58.95
C ILE A 647 -0.56 10.56 -60.07
N ASN A 648 0.76 10.50 -59.85
CA ASN A 648 1.75 10.84 -60.86
C ASN A 648 1.69 9.87 -62.04
N GLY A 649 1.43 8.58 -61.82
CA GLY A 649 1.29 7.58 -62.88
C GLY A 649 0.13 7.87 -63.83
N PHE A 650 -1.04 8.26 -63.30
CA PHE A 650 -2.19 8.65 -64.12
C PHE A 650 -2.02 10.04 -64.74
N ALA A 651 -1.53 11.02 -63.98
CA ALA A 651 -1.29 12.37 -64.48
C ALA A 651 -0.26 12.39 -65.63
N THR A 652 0.83 11.62 -65.51
CA THR A 652 1.83 11.48 -66.59
C THR A 652 1.29 10.76 -67.81
N LYS A 653 0.44 9.74 -67.66
CA LYS A 653 -0.26 9.10 -68.79
C LYS A 653 -1.22 10.06 -69.50
N MET A 654 -2.01 10.80 -68.73
CA MET A 654 -2.97 11.79 -69.25
C MET A 654 -2.27 12.95 -69.98
N THR A 655 -1.10 13.36 -69.48
CA THR A 655 -0.27 14.45 -70.04
C THR A 655 0.85 13.98 -70.98
N ALA A 656 0.92 12.69 -71.32
CA ALA A 656 2.02 12.10 -72.10
C ALA A 656 2.17 12.69 -73.51
N SER A 657 1.11 13.31 -74.03
CA SER A 657 1.10 14.00 -75.31
C SER A 657 1.69 15.42 -75.27
N LEU A 658 2.08 15.93 -74.10
CA LEU A 658 2.75 17.22 -73.97
C LEU A 658 4.25 17.11 -74.33
N PRO A 659 4.79 17.99 -75.19
CA PRO A 659 6.18 17.90 -75.63
C PRO A 659 7.16 18.34 -74.53
N VAL A 660 8.16 17.49 -74.24
CA VAL A 660 9.18 17.72 -73.21
C VAL A 660 10.35 18.60 -73.69
N LYS A 661 10.56 18.71 -75.02
CA LYS A 661 11.56 19.59 -75.63
C LYS A 661 10.91 20.40 -76.76
N PHE A 662 11.03 21.72 -76.68
CA PHE A 662 10.68 22.62 -77.79
C PHE A 662 11.76 22.51 -78.87
N VAL A 663 11.71 21.49 -79.70
CA VAL A 663 12.59 21.40 -80.87
C VAL A 663 12.07 22.38 -81.92
N ASP A 664 12.90 23.35 -82.30
CA ASP A 664 12.64 24.25 -83.41
C ASP A 664 12.31 23.42 -84.65
N THR A 665 11.14 23.64 -85.26
CA THR A 665 10.95 23.47 -86.71
C THR A 665 9.60 24.02 -87.13
N ARG A 666 9.63 24.76 -88.24
CA ARG A 666 8.62 25.68 -88.76
C ARG A 666 7.33 25.03 -89.29
N ASN A 667 7.00 23.78 -88.94
CA ASN A 667 5.90 23.03 -89.56
C ASN A 667 5.05 22.20 -88.57
N LEU A 668 4.63 22.77 -87.44
CA LEU A 668 3.47 22.26 -86.70
C LEU A 668 2.27 23.16 -87.00
N GLN A 669 1.20 22.59 -87.57
CA GLN A 669 -0.05 23.32 -87.72
C GLN A 669 -0.62 23.61 -86.32
N ARG A 670 -1.10 24.84 -86.15
CA ARG A 670 -1.61 25.37 -84.88
C ARG A 670 -2.73 24.46 -84.36
N GLY A 671 -2.70 24.14 -83.06
CA GLY A 671 -3.73 23.34 -82.39
C GLY A 671 -3.33 21.90 -82.02
N GLU A 672 -2.33 21.30 -82.67
CA GLU A 672 -1.99 19.87 -82.51
C GLU A 672 -1.42 19.46 -81.13
N LEU A 673 -1.17 20.39 -80.20
CA LEU A 673 -0.55 20.08 -78.90
C LEU A 673 -1.56 19.82 -77.78
N ILE A 674 -2.77 20.38 -77.88
CA ILE A 674 -3.80 20.26 -76.83
C ILE A 674 -4.79 19.15 -77.13
N TYR A 675 -5.31 19.06 -78.37
CA TYR A 675 -6.32 18.06 -78.72
C TYR A 675 -5.90 16.60 -78.42
N PRO A 676 -4.63 16.17 -78.63
CA PRO A 676 -4.20 14.83 -78.24
C PRO A 676 -4.20 14.62 -76.72
N THR A 677 -3.82 15.65 -75.95
CA THR A 677 -3.83 15.63 -74.49
C THR A 677 -5.27 15.59 -73.96
N CYS A 678 -6.16 16.40 -74.52
CA CYS A 678 -7.59 16.38 -74.17
C CYS A 678 -8.24 15.03 -74.48
N ARG A 679 -7.93 14.43 -75.63
CA ARG A 679 -8.44 13.11 -76.03
C ARG A 679 -7.94 11.98 -75.13
N ASN A 680 -6.70 12.07 -74.64
CA ASN A 680 -6.17 11.12 -73.67
C ASN A 680 -6.86 11.28 -72.31
N ILE A 681 -7.09 12.52 -71.85
CA ILE A 681 -7.82 12.78 -70.61
C ILE A 681 -9.25 12.24 -70.69
N GLU A 682 -9.98 12.50 -71.79
CA GLU A 682 -11.34 11.98 -72.02
C GLU A 682 -11.43 10.45 -72.02
N LYS A 683 -10.35 9.76 -72.43
CA LYS A 683 -10.29 8.30 -72.47
C LYS A 683 -9.88 7.69 -71.12
N GLU A 684 -8.92 8.29 -70.44
CA GLU A 684 -8.33 7.74 -69.21
C GLU A 684 -9.20 8.05 -67.96
N VAL A 685 -10.01 9.12 -67.97
CA VAL A 685 -10.89 9.48 -66.83
C VAL A 685 -11.98 8.42 -66.56
N PRO A 686 -12.73 7.90 -67.55
CA PRO A 686 -13.65 6.79 -67.32
C PRO A 686 -12.95 5.51 -66.90
N ALA A 687 -11.76 5.22 -67.45
CA ALA A 687 -10.97 4.05 -67.08
C ALA A 687 -10.50 4.12 -65.61
N LEU A 688 -10.05 5.30 -65.16
CA LEU A 688 -9.71 5.56 -63.76
C LEU A 688 -10.89 5.32 -62.82
N ARG A 689 -12.09 5.81 -63.18
CA ARG A 689 -13.31 5.62 -62.38
C ARG A 689 -13.70 4.15 -62.27
N THR A 690 -13.66 3.38 -63.36
CA THR A 690 -13.95 1.93 -63.34
C THR A 690 -12.95 1.16 -62.48
N ILE A 691 -11.66 1.47 -62.60
CA ILE A 691 -10.60 0.79 -61.85
C ILE A 691 -10.68 1.11 -60.34
N LEU A 692 -10.98 2.37 -59.97
CA LEU A 692 -11.18 2.76 -58.58
C LEU A 692 -12.44 2.11 -57.97
N ASN A 693 -13.49 1.91 -58.77
CA ASN A 693 -14.70 1.20 -58.35
C ASN A 693 -14.47 -0.30 -58.11
N ASP A 694 -13.50 -0.91 -58.79
CA ASP A 694 -13.15 -2.33 -58.61
C ASP A 694 -12.31 -2.61 -57.34
N TYR A 695 -11.64 -1.59 -56.77
CA TYR A 695 -10.67 -1.75 -55.67
C TYR A 695 -11.03 -1.06 -54.36
N LEU A 696 -11.78 0.04 -54.41
CA LEU A 696 -12.21 0.80 -53.24
C LEU A 696 -13.73 0.74 -53.14
N ASP A 697 -14.25 0.64 -51.92
CA ASP A 697 -15.70 0.70 -51.67
C ASP A 697 -16.13 2.11 -51.20
N ASP A 698 -15.24 2.86 -50.54
CA ASP A 698 -15.50 4.21 -50.01
C ASP A 698 -15.61 5.27 -51.13
N ALA A 699 -16.83 5.78 -51.32
CA ALA A 699 -17.15 6.83 -52.30
C ALA A 699 -16.39 8.14 -52.07
N ARG A 700 -16.13 8.51 -50.80
CA ARG A 700 -15.44 9.76 -50.46
C ARG A 700 -13.96 9.70 -50.80
N MET A 701 -13.32 8.57 -50.52
CA MET A 701 -11.92 8.35 -50.87
C MET A 701 -11.70 8.29 -52.39
N LYS A 702 -12.62 7.68 -53.14
CA LYS A 702 -12.60 7.69 -54.61
C LYS A 702 -12.61 9.10 -55.17
N GLU A 703 -13.57 9.91 -54.76
CA GLU A 703 -13.70 11.29 -55.24
C GLU A 703 -12.49 12.15 -54.83
N THR A 704 -11.93 11.92 -53.64
CA THR A 704 -10.70 12.60 -53.20
C THR A 704 -9.50 12.23 -54.07
N LEU A 705 -9.33 10.96 -54.44
CA LEU A 705 -8.26 10.51 -55.33
C LEU A 705 -8.45 11.05 -56.76
N ILE A 706 -9.67 11.08 -57.26
CA ILE A 706 -9.99 11.64 -58.60
C ILE A 706 -9.71 13.14 -58.62
N GLY A 707 -10.10 13.88 -57.57
CA GLY A 707 -9.74 15.30 -57.39
C GLY A 707 -8.24 15.52 -57.32
N ALA A 708 -7.50 14.69 -56.58
CA ALA A 708 -6.05 14.80 -56.52
C ALA A 708 -5.35 14.52 -57.86
N VAL A 709 -5.89 13.60 -58.68
CA VAL A 709 -5.41 13.38 -60.05
C VAL A 709 -5.70 14.59 -60.94
N GLN A 710 -6.91 15.17 -60.84
CA GLN A 710 -7.28 16.37 -61.56
C GLN A 710 -6.34 17.54 -61.25
N ASP A 711 -6.13 17.85 -59.96
CA ASP A 711 -5.24 18.91 -59.51
C ASP A 711 -3.82 18.69 -60.02
N ARG A 712 -3.35 17.43 -60.02
CA ARG A 712 -2.01 17.11 -60.52
C ARG A 712 -1.89 17.30 -62.03
N VAL A 713 -2.91 16.94 -62.79
CA VAL A 713 -2.95 17.17 -64.24
C VAL A 713 -2.92 18.67 -64.54
N ILE A 714 -3.67 19.47 -63.78
CA ILE A 714 -3.67 20.94 -63.89
C ILE A 714 -2.28 21.49 -63.56
N GLN A 715 -1.64 21.07 -62.46
CA GLN A 715 -0.27 21.48 -62.12
C GLN A 715 0.75 21.12 -63.21
N MET A 716 0.67 19.92 -63.79
CA MET A 716 1.57 19.52 -64.88
C MET A 716 1.36 20.38 -66.13
N TYR A 717 0.11 20.80 -66.38
CA TYR A 717 -0.22 21.72 -67.46
C TYR A 717 0.26 23.15 -67.17
N GLU A 718 0.14 23.63 -65.93
CA GLU A 718 0.70 24.91 -65.47
C GLU A 718 2.21 24.99 -65.69
N ASP A 719 2.94 23.95 -65.30
CA ASP A 719 4.38 23.84 -65.51
C ASP A 719 4.75 23.87 -66.99
N PHE A 720 3.96 23.19 -67.83
CA PHE A 720 4.10 23.23 -69.29
C PHE A 720 3.82 24.64 -69.83
N PHE A 721 2.72 25.27 -69.40
CA PHE A 721 2.30 26.59 -69.84
C PHE A 721 3.30 27.68 -69.43
N GLY A 722 3.91 27.55 -68.25
CA GLY A 722 5.00 28.42 -67.77
C GLY A 722 6.26 28.30 -68.64
N LYS A 723 6.65 27.07 -69.00
CA LYS A 723 7.79 26.81 -69.91
C LYS A 723 7.49 27.28 -71.33
N TYR A 724 6.27 27.07 -71.81
CA TYR A 724 5.81 27.55 -73.13
C TYR A 724 5.84 29.08 -73.21
N THR A 725 5.28 29.76 -72.21
CA THR A 725 5.26 31.23 -72.14
C THR A 725 6.68 31.81 -72.08
N SER A 726 7.59 31.16 -71.34
CA SER A 726 8.99 31.59 -71.27
C SER A 726 9.74 31.40 -72.59
N SER A 727 9.47 30.31 -73.30
CA SER A 727 10.02 30.01 -74.64
C SER A 727 9.50 30.99 -75.71
N GLU A 728 8.20 31.27 -75.73
CA GLU A 728 7.60 32.22 -76.69
C GLU A 728 8.00 33.67 -76.40
N LYS A 729 8.20 34.03 -75.13
CA LYS A 729 8.76 35.34 -74.73
C LYS A 729 10.18 35.52 -75.27
N ASN A 730 11.02 34.49 -75.23
CA ASN A 730 12.36 34.50 -75.83
C ASN A 730 12.32 34.57 -77.37
N LYS A 731 11.22 34.14 -78.00
CA LYS A 731 10.97 34.26 -79.46
C LYS A 731 10.25 35.56 -79.86
N GLY A 732 10.02 36.48 -78.92
CA GLY A 732 9.45 37.82 -79.17
C GLY A 732 7.94 37.87 -79.39
N LYS A 733 7.19 36.82 -79.02
CA LYS A 733 5.72 36.79 -79.14
C LYS A 733 5.06 36.87 -77.75
N PRO A 734 4.24 37.89 -77.45
CA PRO A 734 3.50 37.93 -76.20
C PRO A 734 2.34 36.92 -76.24
N VAL A 735 2.36 35.95 -75.34
CA VAL A 735 1.24 35.01 -75.12
C VAL A 735 0.20 35.70 -74.24
N SER A 736 -1.08 35.63 -74.62
CA SER A 736 -2.19 36.16 -73.81
C SER A 736 -2.31 35.38 -72.51
N LYS A 737 -2.41 36.10 -71.39
CA LYS A 737 -2.54 35.50 -70.04
C LYS A 737 -4.00 35.23 -69.63
N LYS A 738 -4.98 35.49 -70.50
CA LYS A 738 -6.39 35.39 -70.15
C LYS A 738 -7.27 35.05 -71.36
N GLY A 739 -8.11 34.04 -71.16
CA GLY A 739 -9.14 33.53 -72.07
C GLY A 739 -8.63 32.53 -73.11
N LYS A 740 -9.56 31.76 -73.69
CA LYS A 740 -9.38 31.02 -74.96
C LYS A 740 -8.72 31.95 -75.98
N GLY A 741 -7.41 31.83 -76.13
CA GLY A 741 -6.76 32.29 -77.35
C GLY A 741 -7.45 31.65 -78.57
N ARG A 742 -7.32 32.28 -79.75
CA ARG A 742 -7.86 31.77 -81.03
C ARG A 742 -7.83 30.24 -81.05
N GLU A 743 -8.91 29.61 -81.51
CA GLU A 743 -9.33 28.19 -81.40
C GLU A 743 -8.26 27.10 -81.67
N ASP A 744 -7.04 27.50 -82.05
CA ASP A 744 -5.87 26.70 -82.38
C ASP A 744 -4.62 27.03 -81.50
N ALA A 745 -4.78 27.75 -80.39
CA ALA A 745 -3.72 28.17 -79.47
C ALA A 745 -3.74 27.38 -78.15
N VAL A 746 -2.57 27.31 -77.49
CA VAL A 746 -2.46 26.71 -76.15
C VAL A 746 -3.41 27.44 -75.20
N TRP A 747 -4.30 26.72 -74.51
CA TRP A 747 -5.26 27.28 -73.56
C TRP A 747 -4.53 27.90 -72.36
N ASP A 748 -5.09 28.97 -71.80
CA ASP A 748 -4.63 29.45 -70.51
C ASP A 748 -5.02 28.46 -69.41
N VAL A 749 -4.29 28.52 -68.30
CA VAL A 749 -4.43 27.63 -67.16
C VAL A 749 -5.87 27.60 -66.65
N ASP A 750 -6.51 28.77 -66.51
CA ASP A 750 -7.89 28.90 -66.01
C ASP A 750 -8.89 28.18 -66.93
N THR A 751 -8.80 28.36 -68.26
CA THR A 751 -9.67 27.67 -69.23
C THR A 751 -9.44 26.15 -69.23
N PHE A 752 -8.19 25.71 -69.05
CA PHE A 752 -7.87 24.28 -68.97
C PHE A 752 -8.37 23.65 -67.67
N ALA A 753 -8.28 24.37 -66.55
CA ALA A 753 -8.82 23.95 -65.26
C ALA A 753 -10.35 23.82 -65.31
N ASP A 754 -11.06 24.82 -65.83
CA ASP A 754 -12.53 24.79 -66.01
C ASP A 754 -12.99 23.61 -66.90
N TRP A 755 -12.22 23.30 -67.95
CA TRP A 755 -12.49 22.15 -68.81
C TRP A 755 -12.23 20.81 -68.11
N CYS A 756 -11.15 20.69 -67.34
CA CYS A 756 -10.85 19.52 -66.52
C CYS A 756 -11.95 19.27 -65.47
N GLU A 757 -12.47 20.31 -64.83
CA GLU A 757 -13.59 20.21 -63.87
C GLU A 757 -14.84 19.57 -64.52
N GLY A 758 -15.17 19.98 -65.76
CA GLY A 758 -16.32 19.43 -66.49
C GLY A 758 -16.20 17.95 -66.90
N ILE A 759 -14.97 17.43 -67.02
CA ILE A 759 -14.70 16.04 -67.43
C ILE A 759 -14.49 15.13 -66.23
N PHE A 760 -13.69 15.56 -65.25
CA PHE A 760 -13.44 14.78 -64.06
C PHE A 760 -14.67 14.70 -63.17
N ARG A 761 -15.57 15.71 -63.17
CA ARG A 761 -16.84 15.72 -62.42
C ARG A 761 -16.69 15.33 -60.95
N VAL A 762 -15.66 15.85 -60.30
CA VAL A 762 -15.36 15.52 -58.90
C VAL A 762 -16.48 16.02 -57.99
N GLY A 763 -17.06 15.12 -57.18
CA GLY A 763 -18.11 15.43 -56.21
C GLY A 763 -19.55 15.43 -56.74
N ILE A 764 -19.78 15.11 -58.02
CA ILE A 764 -21.12 14.85 -58.56
C ILE A 764 -21.38 13.36 -58.40
N SER A 765 -22.01 12.97 -57.28
CA SER A 765 -22.43 11.59 -57.04
C SER A 765 -23.18 11.06 -58.26
N GLU A 766 -22.80 9.87 -58.74
CA GLU A 766 -23.65 9.06 -59.62
C GLU A 766 -24.93 8.68 -58.86
N GLN A 767 -25.88 9.61 -58.77
CA GLN A 767 -27.29 9.25 -58.70
C GLN A 767 -27.63 8.73 -60.10
N VAL A 768 -27.55 7.41 -60.25
CA VAL A 768 -28.32 6.72 -61.28
C VAL A 768 -29.79 6.88 -60.88
N ASP A 769 -30.40 7.98 -61.33
CA ASP A 769 -31.85 8.09 -61.42
C ASP A 769 -32.28 7.24 -62.61
N ASP A 770 -32.45 5.93 -62.38
CA ASP A 770 -33.43 5.13 -63.10
C ASP A 770 -34.80 5.61 -62.64
N ASP A 771 -35.25 6.73 -63.22
CA ASP A 771 -36.64 7.18 -63.37
C ASP A 771 -36.63 8.68 -63.66
N ASP A 772 -36.66 9.06 -64.95
CA ASP A 772 -37.70 10.00 -65.40
C ASP A 772 -37.66 10.19 -66.93
N GLU A 773 -38.66 9.56 -67.55
CA GLU A 773 -39.17 9.86 -68.86
C GLU A 773 -39.74 11.29 -68.91
N PHE A 774 -39.45 12.00 -70.01
CA PHE A 774 -40.20 13.15 -70.53
C PHE A 774 -40.37 14.41 -69.66
N ALA A 775 -39.52 15.41 -69.90
CA ALA A 775 -40.00 16.78 -70.10
C ALA A 775 -39.00 17.64 -70.87
N SER A 776 -39.29 17.82 -72.15
CA SER A 776 -38.76 18.89 -72.99
C SER A 776 -39.14 20.27 -72.45
N ARG A 777 -38.15 21.16 -72.26
CA ARG A 777 -38.38 22.61 -72.34
C ARG A 777 -37.10 23.39 -72.63
N SER A 778 -36.97 23.73 -73.91
CA SER A 778 -36.08 24.75 -74.44
C SER A 778 -36.73 26.14 -74.36
N VAL A 779 -35.92 27.10 -73.88
CA VAL A 779 -35.84 28.53 -74.28
C VAL A 779 -37.03 29.46 -73.91
N SER A 780 -36.75 30.52 -73.13
CA SER A 780 -36.84 31.95 -73.58
C SER A 780 -36.73 33.01 -72.47
N ARG A 781 -35.64 33.83 -72.56
CA ARG A 781 -35.56 35.31 -72.53
C ARG A 781 -36.12 36.16 -71.35
N THR A 782 -35.25 37.06 -70.84
CA THR A 782 -35.23 38.55 -70.96
C THR A 782 -34.14 39.10 -70.00
N GLY A 783 -33.32 40.15 -70.18
CA GLY A 783 -33.18 41.24 -71.16
C GLY A 783 -33.01 42.60 -70.43
N SER A 784 -31.77 43.13 -70.31
CA SER A 784 -31.33 44.54 -70.06
C SER A 784 -29.97 44.51 -69.35
N LEU A 785 -28.89 45.23 -69.71
CA LEU A 785 -28.66 46.44 -70.51
C LEU A 785 -27.44 46.24 -71.42
#